data_AF-A0A6P6WZG9-F1
#
_entry.id   AF-A0A6P6WZG9-F1
#
_cell.length_a   1.000
_cell.length_b   1.000
_cell.length_c   1.000
_cell.angle_alpha   90.00
_cell.angle_beta   90.00
_cell.angle_gamma   90.00
#
_symmetry.space_group_name_H-M   'P 1'
#
loop_
_entity.id
_entity.type
_entity.pdbx_description
1 polymer ?
#
loop_
_entity_poly.entity_id
_entity_poly.type
_entity_poly.pdbx_seq_one_letter_code
_entity_poly.pdbx_strand_id
1 'polypeptide(L)'
;MNELFGSIPAQIGNLSKLIYLDFSFNQLSREIPPEIGLLRNLQVLHLRQNHLSGPIPEELSHLVYLTEVDLNTNNINGTIPSSLANLVNLTYLSLYGNLLSGSIPPEIGNLSNLVTAFLSSNLLTRSIPPDLGNLNKLETLFLFQNNLSGSIPVELGQLKSLQILSLFGNNLIGTIPTSLGNLTNLTVLHLYDNQLSGSIPQELGNLELLTDLELDRNELRGSIPKSFGDLSNLESLFLRENQLSDSIPEELGKLAKLAVMEMDTNQFSGHLPEHLCQNRTLQNFTVSNNRLTGPIPISLKNCSSLFRARFQGNQLTGNLSEMFGIYPNLNFMDLSNNEFYGGISGNWGRCPNLAALFLADNHLTGRIPSELGNVSQLHVLDLSSNDFTGEIPKQVMMLASMLKLNLQNNQLFGNIPEEVGQLKNLLYLDLSGNFLHGSIPENFGDFQQLFYLNLSNNNLSQQIPPQMGELTRLSILDLSHNYITGEIPSEFGSLQSLEILDLSHNYLSGFLPKALAELPGSLHINISFNNFEGPIPYGKAFKNITIEELRGNKGLCGNITGLQVCESPRLSRKHVKGKGFKLVLVIVLPLLGSLLLLCAFFGALKVCRQRKRKTTENVEDADLFSITTYDGKAMYREIIKATEEFSQIFCIGEGGFGSVYKTVLPPSNLVAVKRLHLLPEKVYFDSFLNEIRALTNIKHRNIVKLYGFCSTSKHSLLVYEYLERGSLAKIFSVDEEAKELDWEKRVNIIKGVAHALSYMHHDCTPSIVHRDISSNNVLLDSEYEARLSDFGTAKFLRKDSSNWTTLAGTIGYVAPELAYTMRVTEKCDVYSFGILTLETIKGTHPGDIVANLMSSTPGNIELKDLLDQRLPHPTEETEKILISTIKLAKACLHVNPESRPTMHMISSLLSVGAPCRQQVGKY
;
A
#
# COMPACT_ATOMS: atom_id res chain seq x y z
N MET A 1 9.32 31.82 -28.18
CA MET A 1 9.37 31.87 -26.70
C MET A 1 10.52 32.77 -26.33
N ASN A 2 10.27 33.74 -25.45
CA ASN A 2 11.33 34.55 -24.89
C ASN A 2 11.91 33.80 -23.66
N GLU A 3 13.17 34.05 -23.33
CA GLU A 3 13.83 33.53 -22.13
C GLU A 3 14.12 34.69 -21.17
N LEU A 4 13.13 35.56 -20.93
CA LEU A 4 13.33 36.71 -20.04
C LEU A 4 13.56 36.21 -18.61
N PHE A 5 14.63 36.67 -17.97
CA PHE A 5 15.00 36.28 -16.61
C PHE A 5 15.26 37.52 -15.74
N GLY A 6 15.27 37.32 -14.42
CA GLY A 6 15.41 38.42 -13.45
C GLY A 6 14.06 39.02 -13.05
N SER A 7 14.05 40.20 -12.42
CA SER A 7 12.84 40.85 -11.93
C SER A 7 12.16 41.73 -12.99
N ILE A 8 10.84 41.88 -12.90
CA ILE A 8 10.13 42.93 -13.64
C ILE A 8 10.61 44.29 -13.10
N PRO A 9 11.20 45.16 -13.93
CA PRO A 9 11.75 46.43 -13.46
C PRO A 9 10.63 47.42 -13.09
N ALA A 10 10.77 48.16 -11.99
CA ALA A 10 9.82 49.20 -11.57
C ALA A 10 9.55 50.26 -12.66
N GLN A 11 10.52 50.49 -13.55
CA GLN A 11 10.39 51.39 -14.71
C GLN A 11 9.31 50.95 -15.71
N ILE A 12 8.77 49.73 -15.60
CA ILE A 12 7.59 49.30 -16.35
C ILE A 12 6.43 50.30 -16.19
N GLY A 13 6.28 50.91 -15.01
CA GLY A 13 5.25 51.92 -14.73
C GLY A 13 5.34 53.17 -15.61
N ASN A 14 6.48 53.42 -16.27
CA ASN A 14 6.62 54.54 -17.21
C ASN A 14 5.91 54.28 -18.55
N LEU A 15 5.50 53.04 -18.85
CA LEU A 15 4.80 52.66 -20.07
C LEU A 15 3.30 52.99 -20.00
N SER A 16 2.94 54.23 -19.67
CA SER A 16 1.56 54.64 -19.37
C SER A 16 0.53 54.44 -20.50
N LYS A 17 0.97 54.18 -21.73
CA LYS A 17 0.12 53.86 -22.88
C LYS A 17 -0.14 52.37 -23.09
N LEU A 18 0.43 51.50 -22.24
CA LEU A 18 0.30 50.06 -22.38
C LEU A 18 -1.14 49.61 -22.08
N ILE A 19 -1.68 48.79 -22.98
CA ILE A 19 -3.03 48.23 -22.88
C ILE A 19 -2.97 46.70 -22.68
N TYR A 20 -1.92 46.06 -23.17
CA TYR A 20 -1.72 44.63 -23.11
C TYR A 20 -0.30 44.33 -22.65
N LEU A 21 -0.14 43.58 -21.58
CA LEU A 21 1.13 43.14 -21.04
C LEU A 21 1.11 41.62 -20.84
N ASP A 22 1.92 40.92 -21.64
CA ASP A 22 2.08 39.48 -21.53
C ASP A 22 3.57 39.11 -21.41
N PHE A 23 3.94 38.62 -20.24
CA PHE A 23 5.25 38.04 -19.94
C PHE A 23 5.17 36.54 -19.60
N SER A 24 4.13 35.88 -20.06
CA SER A 24 3.92 34.44 -19.86
C SER A 24 5.06 33.58 -20.39
N PHE A 25 5.28 32.43 -19.77
CA PHE A 25 6.27 31.43 -20.20
C PHE A 25 7.70 31.98 -20.27
N ASN A 26 8.14 32.63 -19.20
CA ASN A 26 9.50 33.14 -19.06
C ASN A 26 10.13 32.60 -17.76
N GLN A 27 11.29 33.15 -17.37
CA GLN A 27 12.00 32.85 -16.14
C GLN A 27 12.05 34.08 -15.22
N LEU A 28 11.03 34.93 -15.28
CA LEU A 28 10.95 36.12 -14.44
C LEU A 28 10.77 35.70 -12.98
N SER A 29 11.43 36.41 -12.07
CA SER A 29 11.53 36.06 -10.65
C SER A 29 11.34 37.30 -9.77
N ARG A 30 11.28 37.11 -8.45
CA ARG A 30 10.99 38.16 -7.47
C ARG A 30 9.58 38.73 -7.60
N GLU A 31 9.35 39.84 -6.90
CA GLU A 31 8.02 40.43 -6.72
C GLU A 31 7.53 41.16 -7.97
N ILE A 32 6.20 41.16 -8.13
CA ILE A 32 5.55 42.06 -9.08
C ILE A 32 5.71 43.48 -8.52
N PRO A 33 6.36 44.42 -9.22
CA PRO A 33 6.60 45.75 -8.69
C PRO A 33 5.28 46.51 -8.52
N PRO A 34 5.04 47.19 -7.38
CA PRO A 34 3.86 48.03 -7.16
C PRO A 34 3.62 49.09 -8.26
N GLU A 35 4.70 49.54 -8.91
CA GLU A 35 4.65 50.49 -10.03
C GLU A 35 3.85 49.97 -11.25
N ILE A 36 3.53 48.67 -11.32
CA ILE A 36 2.58 48.14 -12.31
C ILE A 36 1.22 48.84 -12.21
N GLY A 37 0.82 49.29 -11.01
CA GLY A 37 -0.39 50.08 -10.77
C GLY A 37 -0.41 51.47 -11.41
N LEU A 38 0.72 51.91 -12.01
CA LEU A 38 0.79 53.15 -12.80
C LEU A 38 0.33 52.98 -14.25
N LEU A 39 0.14 51.74 -14.71
CA LEU A 39 -0.28 51.40 -16.07
C LEU A 39 -1.79 51.60 -16.28
N ARG A 40 -2.31 52.80 -16.03
CA ARG A 40 -3.76 53.09 -15.90
C ARG A 40 -4.63 52.74 -17.12
N ASN A 41 -4.06 52.41 -18.28
CA ASN A 41 -4.79 51.99 -19.48
C ASN A 41 -4.76 50.46 -19.71
N LEU A 42 -4.14 49.69 -18.82
CA LEU A 42 -3.96 48.26 -18.98
C LEU A 42 -5.29 47.52 -18.89
N GLN A 43 -5.54 46.64 -19.86
CA GLN A 43 -6.72 45.79 -19.97
C GLN A 43 -6.36 44.31 -19.73
N VAL A 44 -5.18 43.88 -20.18
CA VAL A 44 -4.72 42.50 -20.04
C VAL A 44 -3.37 42.46 -19.36
N LEU A 45 -3.29 41.68 -18.28
CA LEU A 45 -2.04 41.35 -17.59
C LEU A 45 -1.88 39.84 -17.48
N HIS A 46 -0.94 39.29 -18.24
CA HIS A 46 -0.58 37.86 -18.20
C HIS A 46 0.88 37.70 -17.78
N LEU A 47 1.09 36.99 -16.68
CA LEU A 47 2.40 36.69 -16.07
C LEU A 47 2.57 35.18 -15.79
N ARG A 48 1.73 34.33 -16.40
CA ARG A 48 1.68 32.88 -16.12
C ARG A 48 2.98 32.14 -16.40
N GLN A 49 3.23 31.06 -15.65
CA GLN A 49 4.39 30.18 -15.84
C GLN A 49 5.71 30.95 -15.81
N ASN A 50 6.00 31.52 -14.64
CA ASN A 50 7.25 32.20 -14.28
C ASN A 50 7.68 31.74 -12.86
N HIS A 51 8.62 32.45 -12.25
CA HIS A 51 9.10 32.26 -10.87
C HIS A 51 8.81 33.48 -9.98
N LEU A 52 7.74 34.23 -10.27
CA LEU A 52 7.38 35.44 -9.54
C LEU A 52 6.98 35.08 -8.10
N SER A 53 7.41 35.86 -7.11
CA SER A 53 7.22 35.59 -5.68
C SER A 53 6.67 36.81 -4.95
N GLY A 54 6.40 36.70 -3.64
CA GLY A 54 5.87 37.82 -2.85
C GLY A 54 4.35 38.02 -3.03
N PRO A 55 3.75 39.02 -2.36
CA PRO A 55 2.32 39.25 -2.41
C PRO A 55 1.85 39.84 -3.75
N ILE A 56 0.57 39.64 -4.05
CA ILE A 56 -0.11 40.40 -5.11
C ILE A 56 -0.14 41.88 -4.67
N PRO A 57 0.45 42.82 -5.43
CA PRO A 57 0.47 44.23 -5.04
C PRO A 57 -0.94 44.82 -4.96
N GLU A 58 -1.26 45.54 -3.88
CA GLU A 58 -2.57 46.19 -3.73
C GLU A 58 -2.80 47.25 -4.81
N GLU A 59 -1.71 47.86 -5.31
CA GLU A 59 -1.72 48.84 -6.40
C GLU A 59 -2.26 48.27 -7.70
N LEU A 60 -2.35 46.95 -7.87
CA LEU A 60 -3.01 46.33 -9.02
C LEU A 60 -4.49 46.76 -9.12
N SER A 61 -5.12 47.04 -7.98
CA SER A 61 -6.50 47.54 -7.90
C SER A 61 -6.71 48.92 -8.57
N HIS A 62 -5.63 49.66 -8.83
CA HIS A 62 -5.66 50.94 -9.52
C HIS A 62 -5.92 50.84 -11.03
N LEU A 63 -5.83 49.64 -11.59
CA LEU A 63 -5.91 49.36 -13.03
C LEU A 63 -7.36 49.05 -13.43
N VAL A 64 -8.25 50.01 -13.24
CA VAL A 64 -9.72 49.83 -13.36
C VAL A 64 -10.25 49.39 -14.74
N TYR A 65 -9.40 49.40 -15.77
CA TYR A 65 -9.74 48.89 -17.11
C TYR A 65 -9.33 47.42 -17.32
N LEU A 66 -8.71 46.76 -16.34
CA LEU A 66 -8.36 45.35 -16.43
C LEU A 66 -9.60 44.48 -16.65
N THR A 67 -9.52 43.66 -17.68
CA THR A 67 -10.47 42.59 -18.02
C THR A 67 -9.88 41.22 -17.71
N GLU A 68 -8.56 41.07 -17.81
CA GLU A 68 -7.89 39.78 -17.60
C GLU A 68 -6.65 39.92 -16.70
N VAL A 69 -6.59 39.07 -15.68
CA VAL A 69 -5.43 38.90 -14.81
C VAL A 69 -5.08 37.41 -14.76
N ASP A 70 -3.93 37.05 -15.31
CA ASP A 70 -3.41 35.67 -15.27
C ASP A 70 -2.04 35.64 -14.60
N LEU A 71 -2.01 35.17 -13.36
CA LEU A 71 -0.82 35.02 -12.53
C LEU A 71 -0.50 33.54 -12.27
N ASN A 72 -1.07 32.62 -13.06
CA ASN A 72 -0.98 31.19 -12.77
C ASN A 72 0.45 30.64 -12.75
N THR A 73 0.67 29.54 -12.03
CA THR A 73 1.91 28.77 -12.02
C THR A 73 3.12 29.66 -11.72
N ASN A 74 3.16 30.21 -10.52
CA ASN A 74 4.23 31.06 -10.00
C ASN A 74 4.48 30.72 -8.51
N ASN A 75 5.28 31.51 -7.81
CA ASN A 75 5.60 31.38 -6.40
C ASN A 75 4.97 32.52 -5.55
N ILE A 76 3.86 33.11 -6.03
CA ILE A 76 3.20 34.26 -5.38
C ILE A 76 2.61 33.79 -4.05
N ASN A 77 2.85 34.54 -2.98
CA ASN A 77 2.44 34.20 -1.62
C ASN A 77 1.61 35.33 -0.98
N GLY A 78 1.39 35.28 0.34
CA GLY A 78 0.55 36.25 1.03
C GLY A 78 -0.94 36.00 0.82
N THR A 79 -1.78 37.00 1.06
CA THR A 79 -3.24 36.91 0.92
C THR A 79 -3.72 37.47 -0.41
N ILE A 80 -4.88 37.03 -0.89
CA ILE A 80 -5.58 37.72 -1.98
C ILE A 80 -6.04 39.09 -1.45
N PRO A 81 -5.61 40.23 -2.04
CA PRO A 81 -6.04 41.55 -1.56
C PRO A 81 -7.53 41.76 -1.80
N SER A 82 -8.27 42.22 -0.80
CA SER A 82 -9.70 42.57 -0.97
C SER A 82 -9.89 43.73 -1.97
N SER A 83 -8.89 44.61 -2.09
CA SER A 83 -8.87 45.69 -3.08
C SER A 83 -8.92 45.21 -4.53
N LEU A 84 -8.59 43.94 -4.81
CA LEU A 84 -8.73 43.35 -6.14
C LEU A 84 -10.18 43.39 -6.64
N ALA A 85 -11.15 43.43 -5.73
CA ALA A 85 -12.57 43.62 -6.01
C ALA A 85 -12.91 44.96 -6.70
N ASN A 86 -12.00 45.95 -6.68
CA ASN A 86 -12.18 47.22 -7.39
C ASN A 86 -12.09 47.08 -8.92
N LEU A 87 -11.59 45.96 -9.43
CA LEU A 87 -11.47 45.68 -10.85
C LEU A 87 -12.80 45.21 -11.45
N VAL A 88 -13.83 46.05 -11.39
CA VAL A 88 -15.22 45.68 -11.74
C VAL A 88 -15.41 45.21 -13.19
N ASN A 89 -14.45 45.48 -14.08
CA ASN A 89 -14.46 45.04 -15.49
C ASN A 89 -13.82 43.65 -15.70
N LEU A 90 -13.27 43.04 -14.65
CA LEU A 90 -12.56 41.78 -14.73
C LEU A 90 -13.51 40.65 -15.15
N THR A 91 -13.15 39.93 -16.21
CA THR A 91 -13.85 38.76 -16.75
C THR A 91 -13.07 37.47 -16.49
N TYR A 92 -11.75 37.55 -16.38
CA TYR A 92 -10.86 36.42 -16.16
C TYR A 92 -9.89 36.69 -15.01
N LEU A 93 -9.96 35.86 -13.97
CA LEU A 93 -9.02 35.88 -12.84
C LEU A 93 -8.41 34.50 -12.67
N SER A 94 -7.10 34.41 -12.83
CA SER A 94 -6.36 33.17 -12.67
C SER A 94 -5.17 33.37 -11.73
N LEU A 95 -5.27 32.72 -10.57
CA LEU A 95 -4.26 32.67 -9.50
C LEU A 95 -3.80 31.23 -9.23
N TYR A 96 -4.18 30.29 -10.09
CA TYR A 96 -3.90 28.85 -10.00
C TYR A 96 -2.42 28.55 -9.77
N GLY A 97 -2.10 27.55 -8.93
CA GLY A 97 -0.74 27.04 -8.80
C GLY A 97 0.22 28.07 -8.23
N ASN A 98 -0.06 28.57 -7.03
CA ASN A 98 0.72 29.55 -6.29
C ASN A 98 0.79 29.16 -4.80
N LEU A 99 1.29 30.06 -3.95
CA LEU A 99 1.42 29.89 -2.49
C LEU A 99 0.50 30.86 -1.73
N LEU A 100 -0.63 31.27 -2.32
CA LEU A 100 -1.58 32.19 -1.70
C LEU A 100 -2.23 31.55 -0.48
N SER A 101 -2.35 32.30 0.60
CA SER A 101 -2.82 31.87 1.92
C SER A 101 -3.92 32.79 2.46
N GLY A 102 -4.44 32.50 3.65
CA GLY A 102 -5.56 33.27 4.23
C GLY A 102 -6.89 32.91 3.57
N SER A 103 -7.92 33.74 3.78
CA SER A 103 -9.26 33.51 3.22
C SER A 103 -9.40 34.08 1.81
N ILE A 104 -10.34 33.54 1.04
CA ILE A 104 -10.88 34.24 -0.13
C ILE A 104 -11.63 35.48 0.39
N PRO A 105 -11.31 36.71 -0.04
CA PRO A 105 -12.01 37.91 0.41
C PRO A 105 -13.47 37.90 -0.07
N PRO A 106 -14.46 38.15 0.81
CA PRO A 106 -15.87 38.27 0.41
C PRO A 106 -16.11 39.32 -0.68
N GLU A 107 -15.30 40.38 -0.70
CA GLU A 107 -15.39 41.47 -1.68
C GLU A 107 -15.20 41.00 -3.11
N ILE A 108 -14.56 39.85 -3.35
CA ILE A 108 -14.47 39.24 -4.69
C ILE A 108 -15.86 39.01 -5.29
N GLY A 109 -16.90 38.82 -4.46
CA GLY A 109 -18.30 38.79 -4.89
C GLY A 109 -18.80 40.04 -5.62
N ASN A 110 -18.08 41.17 -5.54
CA ASN A 110 -18.41 42.41 -6.26
C ASN A 110 -17.98 42.40 -7.74
N LEU A 111 -17.17 41.43 -8.18
CA LEU A 111 -16.68 41.30 -9.55
C LEU A 111 -17.77 40.78 -10.50
N SER A 112 -18.87 41.52 -10.64
CA SER A 112 -20.09 41.10 -11.37
C SER A 112 -19.90 40.72 -12.84
N ASN A 113 -18.77 41.06 -13.45
CA ASN A 113 -18.42 40.70 -14.83
C ASN A 113 -17.56 39.42 -14.94
N LEU A 114 -17.17 38.82 -13.82
CA LEU A 114 -16.27 37.67 -13.79
C LEU A 114 -16.96 36.45 -14.40
N VAL A 115 -16.27 35.84 -15.38
CA VAL A 115 -16.70 34.64 -16.11
C VAL A 115 -15.89 33.43 -15.67
N THR A 116 -14.59 33.61 -15.43
CA THR A 116 -13.68 32.54 -15.02
C THR A 116 -12.88 32.94 -13.79
N ALA A 117 -12.90 32.07 -12.78
CA ALA A 117 -12.11 32.19 -11.57
C ALA A 117 -11.33 30.90 -11.30
N PHE A 118 -10.00 30.95 -11.45
CA PHE A 118 -9.08 29.86 -11.10
C PHE A 118 -8.29 30.22 -9.84
N LEU A 119 -8.69 29.69 -8.69
CA LEU A 119 -8.04 29.92 -7.40
C LEU A 119 -7.51 28.61 -6.77
N SER A 120 -7.49 27.52 -7.54
CA SER A 120 -7.08 26.19 -7.10
C SER A 120 -5.56 26.05 -6.93
N SER A 121 -5.14 24.97 -6.26
CA SER A 121 -3.74 24.61 -6.02
C SER A 121 -2.98 25.76 -5.34
N ASN A 122 -3.47 26.16 -4.16
CA ASN A 122 -2.92 27.20 -3.30
C ASN A 122 -3.02 26.75 -1.83
N LEU A 123 -2.74 27.65 -0.87
CA LEU A 123 -2.85 27.42 0.57
C LEU A 123 -4.04 28.20 1.19
N LEU A 124 -5.09 28.43 0.41
CA LEU A 124 -6.26 29.19 0.88
C LEU A 124 -6.97 28.42 2.01
N THR A 125 -7.40 29.14 3.02
CA THR A 125 -8.00 28.61 4.26
C THR A 125 -9.37 29.24 4.49
N ARG A 126 -10.03 28.88 5.61
CA ARG A 126 -11.36 29.37 6.01
C ARG A 126 -12.45 28.92 5.04
N SER A 127 -13.67 29.41 5.28
CA SER A 127 -14.83 29.08 4.47
C SER A 127 -14.85 29.79 3.13
N ILE A 128 -15.44 29.13 2.14
CA ILE A 128 -15.83 29.76 0.89
C ILE A 128 -16.83 30.90 1.22
N PRO A 129 -16.57 32.15 0.82
CA PRO A 129 -17.48 33.26 1.10
C PRO A 129 -18.83 33.08 0.37
N PRO A 130 -19.97 33.23 1.07
CA PRO A 130 -21.30 33.25 0.45
C PRO A 130 -21.44 34.29 -0.67
N ASP A 131 -20.74 35.43 -0.54
CA ASP A 131 -20.76 36.54 -1.49
C ASP A 131 -20.30 36.16 -2.90
N LEU A 132 -19.56 35.05 -3.07
CA LEU A 132 -19.25 34.50 -4.39
C LEU A 132 -20.52 34.14 -5.18
N GLY A 133 -21.64 33.88 -4.50
CA GLY A 133 -22.96 33.67 -5.13
C GLY A 133 -23.49 34.86 -5.92
N ASN A 134 -22.93 36.06 -5.74
CA ASN A 134 -23.32 37.27 -6.48
C ASN A 134 -22.73 37.33 -7.91
N LEU A 135 -21.80 36.43 -8.25
CA LEU A 135 -21.08 36.43 -9.53
C LEU A 135 -21.92 35.82 -10.67
N ASN A 136 -23.04 36.46 -11.01
CA ASN A 136 -24.06 35.90 -11.90
C ASN A 136 -23.60 35.54 -13.33
N LYS A 137 -22.44 36.03 -13.78
CA LYS A 137 -21.84 35.69 -15.09
C LYS A 137 -20.81 34.57 -15.03
N LEU A 138 -20.49 34.06 -13.83
CA LEU A 138 -19.44 33.08 -13.64
C LEU A 138 -19.84 31.75 -14.29
N GLU A 139 -19.00 31.28 -15.21
CA GLU A 139 -19.16 30.02 -15.93
C GLU A 139 -18.23 28.94 -15.38
N THR A 140 -17.08 29.32 -14.81
CA THR A 140 -16.10 28.36 -14.28
C THR A 140 -15.52 28.84 -12.96
N LEU A 141 -15.62 27.98 -11.94
CA LEU A 141 -15.07 28.21 -10.61
C LEU A 141 -14.23 27.02 -10.15
N PHE A 142 -12.91 27.22 -10.06
CA PHE A 142 -11.98 26.24 -9.50
C PHE A 142 -11.42 26.71 -8.16
N LEU A 143 -11.73 25.97 -7.10
CA LEU A 143 -11.19 26.18 -5.74
C LEU A 143 -10.50 24.92 -5.19
N PHE A 144 -10.34 23.88 -6.01
CA PHE A 144 -9.77 22.59 -5.60
C PHE A 144 -8.31 22.68 -5.11
N GLN A 145 -7.85 21.66 -4.38
CA GLN A 145 -6.48 21.57 -3.83
C GLN A 145 -6.10 22.84 -3.05
N ASN A 146 -6.88 23.14 -2.03
CA ASN A 146 -6.62 24.20 -1.05
C ASN A 146 -6.84 23.62 0.35
N ASN A 147 -6.81 24.47 1.37
CA ASN A 147 -7.12 24.11 2.75
C ASN A 147 -8.46 24.75 3.22
N LEU A 148 -9.41 24.92 2.30
CA LEU A 148 -10.72 25.52 2.59
C LEU A 148 -11.50 24.61 3.53
N SER A 149 -12.27 25.21 4.44
CA SER A 149 -12.96 24.51 5.53
C SER A 149 -14.39 25.01 5.70
N GLY A 150 -15.22 24.32 6.49
CA GLY A 150 -16.62 24.72 6.68
C GLY A 150 -17.53 24.21 5.57
N SER A 151 -18.78 24.65 5.54
CA SER A 151 -19.78 24.16 4.58
C SER A 151 -19.69 24.86 3.22
N ILE A 152 -20.11 24.14 2.18
CA ILE A 152 -20.38 24.74 0.86
C ILE A 152 -21.53 25.77 1.04
N PRO A 153 -21.35 27.05 0.69
CA PRO A 153 -22.40 28.07 0.82
C PRO A 153 -23.60 27.78 -0.07
N VAL A 154 -24.82 27.97 0.46
CA VAL A 154 -26.06 27.75 -0.30
C VAL A 154 -26.22 28.76 -1.44
N GLU A 155 -25.59 29.93 -1.29
CA GLU A 155 -25.58 31.05 -2.23
C GLU A 155 -24.88 30.69 -3.55
N LEU A 156 -23.97 29.71 -3.57
CA LEU A 156 -23.39 29.22 -4.83
C LEU A 156 -24.44 28.66 -5.78
N GLY A 157 -25.60 28.22 -5.27
CA GLY A 157 -26.75 27.81 -6.08
C GLY A 157 -27.45 28.94 -6.86
N GLN A 158 -27.00 30.19 -6.69
CA GLN A 158 -27.50 31.36 -7.42
C GLN A 158 -26.76 31.60 -8.75
N LEU A 159 -25.61 30.94 -8.97
CA LEU A 159 -24.73 31.14 -10.13
C LEU A 159 -25.27 30.48 -11.41
N LYS A 160 -26.38 31.00 -11.96
CA LYS A 160 -27.12 30.37 -13.07
C LYS A 160 -26.31 30.13 -14.37
N SER A 161 -25.22 30.87 -14.59
CA SER A 161 -24.33 30.67 -15.73
C SER A 161 -23.27 29.58 -15.52
N LEU A 162 -23.13 29.05 -14.29
CA LEU A 162 -22.02 28.16 -13.93
C LEU A 162 -22.12 26.83 -14.70
N GLN A 163 -21.05 26.51 -15.41
CA GLN A 163 -20.88 25.26 -16.17
C GLN A 163 -19.97 24.29 -15.43
N ILE A 164 -18.93 24.79 -14.75
CA ILE A 164 -18.00 23.95 -14.02
C ILE A 164 -17.78 24.46 -12.60
N LEU A 165 -18.01 23.57 -11.63
CA LEU A 165 -17.71 23.78 -10.22
C LEU A 165 -16.77 22.68 -9.72
N SER A 166 -15.56 23.05 -9.31
CA SER A 166 -14.57 22.10 -8.80
C SER A 166 -14.01 22.55 -7.46
N LEU A 167 -14.30 21.77 -6.40
CA LEU A 167 -13.98 22.04 -5.00
C LEU A 167 -13.17 20.91 -4.34
N PHE A 168 -12.71 19.92 -5.11
CA PHE A 168 -12.08 18.71 -4.56
C PHE A 168 -10.78 18.98 -3.79
N GLY A 169 -10.35 18.06 -2.94
CA GLY A 169 -9.07 18.16 -2.21
C GLY A 169 -9.05 19.38 -1.28
N ASN A 170 -10.06 19.48 -0.42
CA ASN A 170 -10.21 20.51 0.61
C ASN A 170 -10.70 19.86 1.92
N ASN A 171 -10.95 20.68 2.96
CA ASN A 171 -11.50 20.23 4.24
C ASN A 171 -12.98 20.64 4.40
N LEU A 172 -13.76 20.62 3.32
CA LEU A 172 -15.16 21.03 3.38
C LEU A 172 -15.98 20.01 4.17
N ILE A 173 -16.85 20.50 5.05
CA ILE A 173 -17.69 19.71 5.95
C ILE A 173 -19.18 19.98 5.70
N GLY A 174 -20.05 19.23 6.38
CA GLY A 174 -21.50 19.42 6.30
C GLY A 174 -22.11 18.82 5.03
N THR A 175 -23.34 19.19 4.71
CA THR A 175 -24.10 18.60 3.61
C THR A 175 -23.86 19.30 2.29
N ILE A 176 -23.99 18.55 1.17
CA ILE A 176 -24.11 19.16 -0.16
C ILE A 176 -25.41 20.00 -0.20
N PRO A 177 -25.36 21.31 -0.49
CA PRO A 177 -26.56 22.15 -0.54
C PRO A 177 -27.54 21.73 -1.63
N THR A 178 -28.83 21.64 -1.30
CA THR A 178 -29.91 21.37 -2.28
C THR A 178 -29.98 22.47 -3.35
N SER A 179 -29.56 23.69 -3.02
CA SER A 179 -29.52 24.82 -3.95
C SER A 179 -28.56 24.60 -5.12
N LEU A 180 -27.58 23.69 -5.04
CA LEU A 180 -26.74 23.37 -6.21
C LEU A 180 -27.56 22.73 -7.35
N GLY A 181 -28.70 22.10 -7.05
CA GLY A 181 -29.64 21.62 -8.07
C GLY A 181 -30.30 22.72 -8.90
N ASN A 182 -30.09 24.00 -8.57
CA ASN A 182 -30.58 25.14 -9.33
C ASN A 182 -29.65 25.55 -10.49
N LEU A 183 -28.47 24.95 -10.62
CA LEU A 183 -27.43 25.30 -11.58
C LEU A 183 -27.61 24.56 -12.92
N THR A 184 -28.72 24.78 -13.62
CA THR A 184 -29.11 23.97 -14.80
C THR A 184 -28.14 24.01 -15.98
N ASN A 185 -27.16 24.92 -15.98
CA ASN A 185 -26.08 24.98 -16.97
C ASN A 185 -24.84 24.14 -16.61
N LEU A 186 -24.82 23.53 -15.42
CA LEU A 186 -23.66 22.80 -14.91
C LEU A 186 -23.43 21.50 -15.69
N THR A 187 -22.22 21.37 -16.23
CA THR A 187 -21.75 20.18 -16.96
C THR A 187 -20.81 19.33 -16.11
N VAL A 188 -20.07 19.94 -15.18
CA VAL A 188 -19.08 19.26 -14.34
C VAL A 188 -19.21 19.71 -12.88
N LEU A 189 -19.35 18.73 -11.98
CA LEU A 189 -19.40 18.94 -10.54
C LEU A 189 -18.42 18.00 -9.83
N HIS A 190 -17.35 18.58 -9.28
CA HIS A 190 -16.33 17.84 -8.53
C HIS A 190 -16.28 18.28 -7.07
N LEU A 191 -16.66 17.38 -6.17
CA LEU A 191 -16.68 17.60 -4.71
C LEU A 191 -15.89 16.52 -3.94
N TYR A 192 -15.14 15.66 -4.64
CA TYR A 192 -14.42 14.54 -4.04
C TYR A 192 -13.28 14.98 -3.10
N ASP A 193 -12.75 14.03 -2.32
CA ASP A 193 -11.62 14.26 -1.39
C ASP A 193 -11.87 15.44 -0.44
N ASN A 194 -12.95 15.30 0.34
CA ASN A 194 -13.42 16.26 1.34
C ASN A 194 -14.03 15.50 2.54
N GLN A 195 -14.68 16.22 3.46
CA GLN A 195 -15.36 15.67 4.66
C GLN A 195 -16.87 15.92 4.59
N LEU A 196 -17.45 15.94 3.37
CA LEU A 196 -18.88 16.17 3.18
C LEU A 196 -19.66 14.98 3.70
N SER A 197 -20.76 15.25 4.39
CA SER A 197 -21.59 14.26 5.06
C SER A 197 -23.07 14.44 4.73
N GLY A 198 -23.92 13.57 5.30
CA GLY A 198 -25.35 13.57 5.01
C GLY A 198 -25.69 12.94 3.66
N SER A 199 -26.93 13.10 3.20
CA SER A 199 -27.42 12.48 1.97
C SER A 199 -27.08 13.29 0.73
N ILE A 200 -26.90 12.60 -0.39
CA ILE A 200 -26.86 13.22 -1.72
C ILE A 200 -28.22 13.88 -2.02
N PRO A 201 -28.29 15.18 -2.32
CA PRO A 201 -29.54 15.87 -2.61
C PRO A 201 -30.21 15.36 -3.89
N GLN A 202 -31.52 15.10 -3.83
CA GLN A 202 -32.29 14.70 -5.01
C GLN A 202 -32.35 15.81 -6.07
N GLU A 203 -32.22 17.07 -5.67
CA GLU A 203 -32.26 18.25 -6.54
C GLU A 203 -31.09 18.27 -7.54
N LEU A 204 -29.99 17.55 -7.27
CA LEU A 204 -28.91 17.39 -8.25
C LEU A 204 -29.38 16.63 -9.51
N GLY A 205 -30.49 15.88 -9.44
CA GLY A 205 -31.10 15.25 -10.61
C GLY A 205 -31.70 16.25 -11.62
N ASN A 206 -31.86 17.53 -11.25
CA ASN A 206 -32.33 18.59 -12.17
C ASN A 206 -31.24 19.09 -13.14
N LEU A 207 -29.99 18.65 -12.98
CA LEU A 207 -28.84 19.12 -13.74
C LEU A 207 -28.72 18.38 -15.08
N GLU A 208 -29.68 18.57 -15.99
CA GLU A 208 -29.80 17.79 -17.23
C GLU A 208 -28.57 17.84 -18.15
N LEU A 209 -27.75 18.90 -18.06
CA LEU A 209 -26.51 19.07 -18.84
C LEU A 209 -25.27 18.44 -18.20
N LEU A 210 -25.40 17.88 -16.99
CA LEU A 210 -24.29 17.28 -16.25
C LEU A 210 -23.73 16.06 -16.99
N THR A 211 -22.44 16.09 -17.29
CA THR A 211 -21.69 15.01 -17.93
C THR A 211 -20.79 14.28 -16.93
N ASP A 212 -20.30 14.98 -15.91
CA ASP A 212 -19.33 14.46 -14.96
C ASP A 212 -19.68 14.84 -13.52
N LEU A 213 -19.88 13.83 -12.68
CA LEU A 213 -20.24 13.98 -11.27
C LEU A 213 -19.32 13.14 -10.39
N GLU A 214 -18.47 13.83 -9.62
CA GLU A 214 -17.50 13.21 -8.72
C GLU A 214 -17.74 13.62 -7.27
N LEU A 215 -18.16 12.66 -6.44
CA LEU A 215 -18.48 12.81 -5.02
C LEU A 215 -17.73 11.81 -4.13
N ASP A 216 -16.71 11.14 -4.66
CA ASP A 216 -15.96 10.11 -3.96
C ASP A 216 -15.09 10.63 -2.80
N ARG A 217 -14.57 9.73 -1.96
CA ARG A 217 -13.69 10.07 -0.82
C ARG A 217 -14.29 11.14 0.09
N ASN A 218 -15.47 10.86 0.62
CA ASN A 218 -16.22 11.72 1.53
C ASN A 218 -16.91 10.88 2.63
N GLU A 219 -17.77 11.50 3.44
CA GLU A 219 -18.56 10.85 4.49
C GLU A 219 -20.08 10.80 4.15
N LEU A 220 -20.43 10.78 2.86
CA LEU A 220 -21.82 10.79 2.39
C LEU A 220 -22.55 9.50 2.80
N ARG A 221 -23.82 9.62 3.16
CA ARG A 221 -24.68 8.54 3.70
C ARG A 221 -26.01 8.44 2.95
N GLY A 222 -26.75 7.38 3.21
CA GLY A 222 -28.07 7.18 2.62
C GLY A 222 -28.00 6.68 1.18
N SER A 223 -29.12 6.77 0.47
CA SER A 223 -29.27 6.22 -0.89
C SER A 223 -28.87 7.21 -1.99
N ILE A 224 -28.59 6.67 -3.18
CA ILE A 224 -28.49 7.48 -4.39
C ILE A 224 -29.91 7.92 -4.78
N PRO A 225 -30.16 9.22 -5.04
CA PRO A 225 -31.47 9.69 -5.46
C PRO A 225 -31.91 9.08 -6.79
N LYS A 226 -33.16 8.64 -6.88
CA LYS A 226 -33.74 8.11 -8.14
C LYS A 226 -33.75 9.13 -9.28
N SER A 227 -33.81 10.43 -8.95
CA SER A 227 -33.73 11.53 -9.91
C SER A 227 -32.42 11.57 -10.68
N PHE A 228 -31.37 10.86 -10.25
CA PHE A 228 -30.14 10.74 -11.04
C PHE A 228 -30.38 9.98 -12.35
N GLY A 229 -31.47 9.22 -12.47
CA GLY A 229 -31.91 8.63 -13.74
C GLY A 229 -32.35 9.66 -14.79
N ASP A 230 -32.59 10.92 -14.40
CA ASP A 230 -32.98 12.00 -15.31
C ASP A 230 -31.75 12.72 -15.92
N LEU A 231 -30.54 12.43 -15.44
CA LEU A 231 -29.27 12.99 -15.91
C LEU A 231 -28.83 12.38 -17.25
N SER A 232 -29.62 12.63 -18.30
CA SER A 232 -29.48 11.98 -19.62
C SER A 232 -28.14 12.22 -20.33
N ASN A 233 -27.38 13.25 -19.91
CA ASN A 233 -26.05 13.55 -20.44
C ASN A 233 -24.89 12.96 -19.62
N LEU A 234 -25.16 12.29 -18.49
CA LEU A 234 -24.12 11.82 -17.59
C LEU A 234 -23.26 10.73 -18.24
N GLU A 235 -21.95 10.97 -18.28
CA GLU A 235 -20.92 10.09 -18.82
C GLU A 235 -20.12 9.41 -17.70
N SER A 236 -19.90 10.13 -16.59
CA SER A 236 -19.10 9.68 -15.46
C SER A 236 -19.79 9.93 -14.13
N LEU A 237 -19.81 8.90 -13.28
CA LEU A 237 -20.34 8.96 -11.92
C LEU A 237 -19.38 8.28 -10.93
N PHE A 238 -18.80 9.06 -10.02
CA PHE A 238 -17.87 8.57 -8.99
C PHE A 238 -18.44 8.81 -7.59
N LEU A 239 -18.66 7.72 -6.85
CA LEU A 239 -19.23 7.70 -5.49
C LEU A 239 -18.41 6.83 -4.51
N ARG A 240 -17.24 6.34 -4.94
CA ARG A 240 -16.43 5.40 -4.16
C ARG A 240 -15.98 5.99 -2.81
N GLU A 241 -15.60 5.11 -1.88
CA GLU A 241 -15.04 5.49 -0.57
C GLU A 241 -15.95 6.49 0.18
N ASN A 242 -17.18 6.07 0.44
CA ASN A 242 -18.20 6.81 1.20
C ASN A 242 -18.93 5.85 2.15
N GLN A 243 -20.02 6.32 2.78
CA GLN A 243 -20.90 5.53 3.65
C GLN A 243 -22.31 5.38 3.05
N LEU A 244 -22.42 5.41 1.72
CA LEU A 244 -23.70 5.28 1.00
C LEU A 244 -24.27 3.88 1.18
N SER A 245 -25.58 3.78 1.30
CA SER A 245 -26.31 2.57 1.66
C SER A 245 -27.49 2.32 0.72
N ASP A 246 -28.32 1.34 1.06
CA ASP A 246 -29.52 0.93 0.31
C ASP A 246 -29.20 0.42 -1.11
N SER A 247 -30.23 0.25 -1.93
CA SER A 247 -30.12 -0.25 -3.30
C SER A 247 -29.69 0.81 -4.29
N ILE A 248 -28.86 0.43 -5.26
CA ILE A 248 -28.56 1.25 -6.42
C ILE A 248 -29.85 1.42 -7.25
N PRO A 249 -30.30 2.65 -7.56
CA PRO A 249 -31.53 2.88 -8.31
C PRO A 249 -31.54 2.24 -9.69
N GLU A 250 -32.64 1.58 -10.05
CA GLU A 250 -32.84 0.97 -11.38
C GLU A 250 -32.76 1.99 -12.51
N GLU A 251 -33.14 3.23 -12.22
CA GLU A 251 -33.16 4.34 -13.16
C GLU A 251 -31.75 4.68 -13.69
N LEU A 252 -30.68 4.46 -12.91
CA LEU A 252 -29.29 4.65 -13.36
C LEU A 252 -28.93 3.71 -14.51
N GLY A 253 -29.53 2.52 -14.55
CA GLY A 253 -29.31 1.57 -15.63
C GLY A 253 -29.84 2.05 -16.99
N LYS A 254 -30.65 3.11 -17.03
CA LYS A 254 -31.24 3.64 -18.27
C LYS A 254 -30.41 4.76 -18.91
N LEU A 255 -29.38 5.25 -18.22
CA LEU A 255 -28.56 6.35 -18.70
C LEU A 255 -27.77 5.92 -19.94
N ALA A 256 -28.05 6.57 -21.08
CA ALA A 256 -27.53 6.13 -22.37
C ALA A 256 -26.06 6.46 -22.60
N LYS A 257 -25.54 7.51 -21.97
CA LYS A 257 -24.15 7.97 -22.16
C LYS A 257 -23.18 7.49 -21.08
N LEU A 258 -23.66 6.85 -20.02
CA LEU A 258 -22.85 6.48 -18.87
C LEU A 258 -21.75 5.49 -19.28
N ALA A 259 -20.50 5.95 -19.22
CA ALA A 259 -19.30 5.23 -19.59
C ALA A 259 -18.50 4.78 -18.36
N VAL A 260 -18.52 5.57 -17.28
CA VAL A 260 -17.80 5.28 -16.04
C VAL A 260 -18.75 5.35 -14.85
N MET A 261 -18.74 4.31 -14.02
CA MET A 261 -19.53 4.23 -12.81
C MET A 261 -18.71 3.56 -11.71
N GLU A 262 -18.22 4.38 -10.76
CA GLU A 262 -17.40 3.92 -9.63
C GLU A 262 -18.14 4.06 -8.30
N MET A 263 -18.42 2.94 -7.64
CA MET A 263 -19.23 2.86 -6.42
C MET A 263 -18.63 1.92 -5.37
N ASP A 264 -17.35 1.59 -5.49
CA ASP A 264 -16.69 0.69 -4.56
C ASP A 264 -16.52 1.26 -3.16
N THR A 265 -16.35 0.37 -2.18
CA THR A 265 -16.06 0.72 -0.78
C THR A 265 -17.17 1.60 -0.19
N ASN A 266 -18.38 1.06 -0.16
CA ASN A 266 -19.60 1.68 0.39
C ASN A 266 -20.40 0.61 1.17
N GLN A 267 -21.67 0.87 1.45
CA GLN A 267 -22.61 -0.03 2.13
C GLN A 267 -23.82 -0.37 1.26
N PHE A 268 -23.70 -0.28 -0.07
CA PHE A 268 -24.79 -0.60 -1.00
C PHE A 268 -25.25 -2.05 -0.82
N SER A 269 -26.55 -2.28 -0.94
CA SER A 269 -27.18 -3.58 -0.74
C SER A 269 -28.24 -3.85 -1.81
N GLY A 270 -28.82 -5.05 -1.83
CA GLY A 270 -29.77 -5.41 -2.88
C GLY A 270 -29.08 -5.67 -4.23
N HIS A 271 -29.83 -5.56 -5.31
CA HIS A 271 -29.41 -5.99 -6.64
C HIS A 271 -28.79 -4.86 -7.45
N LEU A 272 -27.99 -5.23 -8.46
CA LEU A 272 -27.51 -4.31 -9.49
C LEU A 272 -28.64 -3.99 -10.49
N PRO A 273 -28.70 -2.74 -11.03
CA PRO A 273 -29.73 -2.35 -12.00
C PRO A 273 -29.77 -3.23 -13.26
N GLU A 274 -30.97 -3.65 -13.70
CA GLU A 274 -31.11 -4.64 -14.77
C GLU A 274 -30.56 -4.17 -16.12
N HIS A 275 -30.58 -2.85 -16.38
CA HIS A 275 -30.32 -2.26 -17.69
C HIS A 275 -28.93 -1.61 -17.85
N LEU A 276 -28.02 -1.74 -16.88
CA LEU A 276 -26.71 -1.03 -16.81
C LEU A 276 -25.92 -0.89 -18.12
N CYS A 277 -25.90 -1.91 -18.98
CA CYS A 277 -25.18 -1.83 -20.26
C CYS A 277 -26.07 -2.07 -21.49
N GLN A 278 -27.35 -1.72 -21.41
CA GLN A 278 -28.26 -1.85 -22.55
C GLN A 278 -27.82 -1.02 -23.77
N ASN A 279 -27.22 0.15 -23.54
CA ASN A 279 -26.76 1.07 -24.58
C ASN A 279 -25.32 0.84 -25.04
N ARG A 280 -24.60 -0.14 -24.45
CA ARG A 280 -23.20 -0.49 -24.80
C ARG A 280 -22.23 0.68 -24.73
N THR A 281 -22.39 1.53 -23.72
CA THR A 281 -21.53 2.69 -23.45
C THR A 281 -20.65 2.49 -22.22
N LEU A 282 -21.10 1.68 -21.26
CA LEU A 282 -20.35 1.40 -20.03
C LEU A 282 -19.00 0.72 -20.31
N GLN A 283 -17.92 1.36 -19.87
CA GLN A 283 -16.53 0.93 -20.07
C GLN A 283 -15.89 0.52 -18.75
N ASN A 284 -16.01 1.36 -17.71
CA ASN A 284 -15.44 1.13 -16.40
C ASN A 284 -16.54 1.04 -15.37
N PHE A 285 -16.64 -0.11 -14.71
CA PHE A 285 -17.66 -0.36 -13.70
C PHE A 285 -17.06 -0.99 -12.45
N THR A 286 -17.29 -0.38 -11.29
CA THR A 286 -16.81 -0.94 -10.03
C THR A 286 -17.83 -0.76 -8.93
N VAL A 287 -18.15 -1.86 -8.26
CA VAL A 287 -19.08 -1.95 -7.12
C VAL A 287 -18.48 -2.79 -5.99
N SER A 288 -17.17 -3.02 -6.03
CA SER A 288 -16.47 -3.88 -5.08
C SER A 288 -16.60 -3.39 -3.64
N ASN A 289 -16.45 -4.30 -2.67
CA ASN A 289 -16.50 -3.99 -1.24
C ASN A 289 -17.81 -3.28 -0.84
N ASN A 290 -18.93 -3.96 -1.10
CA ASN A 290 -20.28 -3.54 -0.71
C ASN A 290 -21.03 -4.76 -0.11
N ARG A 291 -22.35 -4.67 0.00
CA ARG A 291 -23.24 -5.75 0.49
C ARG A 291 -24.25 -6.16 -0.59
N LEU A 292 -23.87 -6.05 -1.86
CA LEU A 292 -24.75 -6.34 -2.99
C LEU A 292 -25.04 -7.83 -3.09
N THR A 293 -26.26 -8.17 -3.49
CA THR A 293 -26.77 -9.54 -3.60
C THR A 293 -27.38 -9.81 -4.97
N GLY A 294 -27.66 -11.08 -5.24
CA GLY A 294 -28.30 -11.51 -6.48
C GLY A 294 -27.36 -11.57 -7.69
N PRO A 295 -27.87 -11.88 -8.89
CA PRO A 295 -27.05 -12.08 -10.07
C PRO A 295 -26.59 -10.78 -10.71
N ILE A 296 -25.47 -10.86 -11.44
CA ILE A 296 -25.07 -9.77 -12.35
C ILE A 296 -26.08 -9.68 -13.49
N PRO A 297 -26.60 -8.47 -13.80
CA PRO A 297 -27.64 -8.25 -14.81
C PRO A 297 -27.31 -8.80 -16.19
N ILE A 298 -28.32 -9.34 -16.88
CA ILE A 298 -28.16 -9.90 -18.23
C ILE A 298 -27.73 -8.86 -19.27
N SER A 299 -28.01 -7.57 -19.04
CA SER A 299 -27.53 -6.49 -19.90
C SER A 299 -25.99 -6.43 -19.97
N LEU A 300 -25.30 -6.87 -18.91
CA LEU A 300 -23.84 -6.95 -18.88
C LEU A 300 -23.28 -8.15 -19.63
N LYS A 301 -24.08 -9.18 -19.93
CA LYS A 301 -23.61 -10.42 -20.58
C LYS A 301 -22.86 -10.19 -21.89
N ASN A 302 -23.28 -9.20 -22.69
CA ASN A 302 -22.67 -8.88 -23.99
C ASN A 302 -22.30 -7.39 -24.10
N CYS A 303 -21.89 -6.79 -22.98
CA CYS A 303 -21.48 -5.39 -22.92
C CYS A 303 -20.13 -5.21 -23.66
N SER A 304 -20.17 -5.01 -24.98
CA SER A 304 -18.97 -4.97 -25.81
C SER A 304 -18.04 -3.79 -25.53
N SER A 305 -18.56 -2.73 -24.92
CA SER A 305 -17.80 -1.55 -24.48
C SER A 305 -17.00 -1.79 -23.21
N LEU A 306 -17.33 -2.81 -22.42
CA LEU A 306 -16.73 -3.03 -21.11
C LEU A 306 -15.22 -3.27 -21.24
N PHE A 307 -14.44 -2.42 -20.57
CA PHE A 307 -12.99 -2.47 -20.53
C PHE A 307 -12.49 -2.98 -19.18
N ARG A 308 -13.08 -2.51 -18.08
CA ARG A 308 -12.73 -2.92 -16.72
C ARG A 308 -13.97 -3.08 -15.86
N ALA A 309 -14.07 -4.22 -15.18
CA ALA A 309 -15.14 -4.46 -14.22
C ALA A 309 -14.65 -5.09 -12.91
N ARG A 310 -15.21 -4.62 -11.80
CA ARG A 310 -14.85 -5.03 -10.44
C ARG A 310 -16.10 -5.23 -9.58
N PHE A 311 -16.26 -6.44 -9.07
CA PHE A 311 -17.41 -6.86 -8.28
C PHE A 311 -17.00 -7.48 -6.93
N GLN A 312 -15.70 -7.57 -6.66
CA GLN A 312 -15.18 -8.37 -5.56
C GLN A 312 -15.60 -7.87 -4.18
N GLY A 313 -15.69 -8.77 -3.20
CA GLY A 313 -16.06 -8.41 -1.82
C GLY A 313 -17.53 -8.01 -1.70
N ASN A 314 -18.42 -8.84 -2.23
CA ASN A 314 -19.88 -8.68 -2.16
C ASN A 314 -20.54 -10.05 -1.83
N GLN A 315 -21.86 -10.13 -1.97
CA GLN A 315 -22.66 -11.36 -1.81
C GLN A 315 -23.40 -11.69 -3.12
N LEU A 316 -22.78 -11.35 -4.26
CA LEU A 316 -23.37 -11.58 -5.58
C LEU A 316 -23.40 -13.08 -5.87
N THR A 317 -24.47 -13.53 -6.53
CA THR A 317 -24.72 -14.94 -6.81
C THR A 317 -24.85 -15.20 -8.31
N GLY A 318 -25.03 -16.44 -8.69
CA GLY A 318 -25.49 -16.84 -10.02
C GLY A 318 -24.50 -17.72 -10.78
N ASN A 319 -24.99 -18.33 -11.85
CA ASN A 319 -24.29 -19.36 -12.58
C ASN A 319 -23.31 -18.79 -13.61
N LEU A 320 -22.01 -18.90 -13.32
CA LEU A 320 -20.95 -18.34 -14.16
C LEU A 320 -20.86 -18.99 -15.56
N SER A 321 -21.41 -20.20 -15.73
CA SER A 321 -21.43 -20.91 -17.02
C SER A 321 -22.28 -20.19 -18.07
N GLU A 322 -23.29 -19.43 -17.61
CA GLU A 322 -24.34 -18.85 -18.45
C GLU A 322 -24.39 -17.32 -18.39
N MET A 323 -23.87 -16.73 -17.31
CA MET A 323 -24.02 -15.30 -17.01
C MET A 323 -23.21 -14.39 -17.93
N PHE A 324 -22.02 -14.83 -18.35
CA PHE A 324 -21.07 -14.00 -19.11
C PHE A 324 -20.97 -14.43 -20.58
N GLY A 325 -20.86 -13.44 -21.46
CA GLY A 325 -20.73 -13.62 -22.91
C GLY A 325 -19.32 -13.36 -23.39
N ILE A 326 -19.20 -12.74 -24.56
CA ILE A 326 -17.90 -12.43 -25.19
C ILE A 326 -17.67 -10.93 -25.13
N TYR A 327 -16.52 -10.54 -24.60
CA TYR A 327 -16.14 -9.14 -24.38
C TYR A 327 -14.93 -8.79 -25.25
N PRO A 328 -15.11 -7.99 -26.33
CA PRO A 328 -14.03 -7.67 -27.25
C PRO A 328 -12.96 -6.78 -26.62
N ASN A 329 -13.37 -5.86 -25.74
CA ASN A 329 -12.50 -4.81 -25.19
C ASN A 329 -12.09 -5.06 -23.72
N LEU A 330 -12.65 -6.07 -23.07
CA LEU A 330 -12.44 -6.31 -21.65
C LEU A 330 -10.98 -6.69 -21.39
N ASN A 331 -10.34 -5.92 -20.53
CA ASN A 331 -8.97 -6.12 -20.10
C ASN A 331 -8.88 -6.72 -18.69
N PHE A 332 -9.78 -6.33 -17.79
CA PHE A 332 -9.71 -6.69 -16.38
C PHE A 332 -11.10 -7.02 -15.83
N MET A 333 -11.22 -8.19 -15.20
CA MET A 333 -12.43 -8.63 -14.50
C MET A 333 -12.08 -9.23 -13.15
N ASP A 334 -12.71 -8.73 -12.09
CA ASP A 334 -12.59 -9.29 -10.74
C ASP A 334 -13.98 -9.57 -10.15
N LEU A 335 -14.23 -10.86 -9.90
CA LEU A 335 -15.46 -11.41 -9.33
C LEU A 335 -15.19 -12.10 -7.99
N SER A 336 -14.01 -11.91 -7.41
CA SER A 336 -13.55 -12.68 -6.25
C SER A 336 -14.36 -12.39 -4.99
N ASN A 337 -14.32 -13.28 -3.99
CA ASN A 337 -14.96 -13.08 -2.69
C ASN A 337 -16.45 -12.71 -2.83
N ASN A 338 -17.21 -13.65 -3.40
CA ASN A 338 -18.64 -13.57 -3.68
C ASN A 338 -19.27 -14.97 -3.51
N GLU A 339 -20.53 -15.13 -3.92
CA GLU A 339 -21.30 -16.37 -3.80
C GLU A 339 -21.65 -16.94 -5.19
N PHE A 340 -20.80 -16.72 -6.21
CA PHE A 340 -20.99 -17.27 -7.55
C PHE A 340 -20.84 -18.79 -7.55
N TYR A 341 -21.60 -19.47 -8.42
CA TYR A 341 -21.59 -20.92 -8.53
C TYR A 341 -21.63 -21.38 -10.00
N GLY A 342 -21.60 -22.69 -10.22
CA GLY A 342 -21.51 -23.27 -11.57
C GLY A 342 -20.08 -23.22 -12.12
N GLY A 343 -19.91 -23.46 -13.42
CA GLY A 343 -18.59 -23.56 -14.05
C GLY A 343 -18.16 -22.31 -14.81
N ILE A 344 -16.91 -22.29 -15.27
CA ILE A 344 -16.43 -21.22 -16.15
C ILE A 344 -16.87 -21.51 -17.59
N SER A 345 -17.48 -20.53 -18.26
CA SER A 345 -17.85 -20.64 -19.68
C SER A 345 -16.62 -20.64 -20.60
N GLY A 346 -16.63 -21.44 -21.67
CA GLY A 346 -15.60 -21.37 -22.72
C GLY A 346 -15.57 -20.03 -23.48
N ASN A 347 -16.59 -19.18 -23.34
CA ASN A 347 -16.66 -17.86 -23.97
C ASN A 347 -15.51 -16.93 -23.57
N TRP A 348 -14.99 -17.06 -22.35
CA TRP A 348 -13.84 -16.28 -21.89
C TRP A 348 -12.60 -16.48 -22.78
N GLY A 349 -12.47 -17.67 -23.38
CA GLY A 349 -11.46 -17.97 -24.40
C GLY A 349 -11.55 -17.14 -25.68
N ARG A 350 -12.64 -16.39 -25.87
CA ARG A 350 -12.90 -15.56 -27.06
C ARG A 350 -12.81 -14.06 -26.76
N CYS A 351 -12.33 -13.68 -25.58
CA CYS A 351 -12.10 -12.29 -25.17
C CYS A 351 -10.63 -11.91 -25.44
N PRO A 352 -10.29 -11.29 -26.59
CA PRO A 352 -8.90 -11.19 -27.06
C PRO A 352 -8.00 -10.29 -26.22
N ASN A 353 -8.59 -9.30 -25.54
CA ASN A 353 -7.87 -8.27 -24.78
C ASN A 353 -7.79 -8.55 -23.28
N LEU A 354 -8.34 -9.69 -22.82
CA LEU A 354 -8.43 -10.02 -21.41
C LEU A 354 -7.03 -10.30 -20.86
N ALA A 355 -6.58 -9.45 -19.95
CA ALA A 355 -5.27 -9.51 -19.33
C ALA A 355 -5.31 -10.07 -17.92
N ALA A 356 -6.40 -9.85 -17.18
CA ALA A 356 -6.52 -10.35 -15.81
C ALA A 356 -7.95 -10.81 -15.50
N LEU A 357 -8.05 -12.03 -14.97
CA LEU A 357 -9.30 -12.64 -14.53
C LEU A 357 -9.14 -13.19 -13.12
N PHE A 358 -9.93 -12.67 -12.19
CA PHE A 358 -9.97 -13.11 -10.79
C PHE A 358 -11.36 -13.64 -10.45
N LEU A 359 -11.40 -14.87 -10.00
CA LEU A 359 -12.60 -15.62 -9.61
C LEU A 359 -12.43 -16.26 -8.22
N ALA A 360 -11.46 -15.80 -7.43
CA ALA A 360 -11.09 -16.44 -6.18
C ALA A 360 -12.20 -16.39 -5.13
N ASP A 361 -12.19 -17.31 -4.16
CA ASP A 361 -13.11 -17.31 -3.00
C ASP A 361 -14.59 -17.22 -3.43
N ASN A 362 -15.07 -18.26 -4.13
CA ASN A 362 -16.45 -18.43 -4.57
C ASN A 362 -16.85 -19.92 -4.45
N HIS A 363 -18.04 -20.31 -4.93
CA HIS A 363 -18.53 -21.70 -4.97
C HIS A 363 -18.51 -22.28 -6.40
N LEU A 364 -17.50 -21.93 -7.19
CA LEU A 364 -17.41 -22.36 -8.59
C LEU A 364 -17.00 -23.82 -8.68
N THR A 365 -17.61 -24.55 -9.61
CA THR A 365 -17.48 -26.01 -9.77
C THR A 365 -17.16 -26.39 -11.21
N GLY A 366 -17.08 -27.69 -11.50
CA GLY A 366 -16.82 -28.18 -12.86
C GLY A 366 -15.36 -28.08 -13.25
N ARG A 367 -15.06 -28.18 -14.55
CA ARG A 367 -13.69 -28.20 -15.07
C ARG A 367 -13.25 -26.81 -15.50
N ILE A 368 -11.96 -26.52 -15.38
CA ILE A 368 -11.35 -25.34 -16.01
C ILE A 368 -11.42 -25.55 -17.53
N PRO A 369 -12.04 -24.64 -18.30
CA PRO A 369 -12.19 -24.80 -19.75
C PRO A 369 -10.86 -24.59 -20.48
N SER A 370 -10.54 -25.50 -21.40
CA SER A 370 -9.33 -25.44 -22.24
C SER A 370 -9.27 -24.19 -23.12
N GLU A 371 -10.43 -23.63 -23.45
CA GLU A 371 -10.61 -22.45 -24.27
C GLU A 371 -9.96 -21.21 -23.67
N LEU A 372 -9.75 -21.15 -22.34
CA LEU A 372 -8.97 -20.07 -21.70
C LEU A 372 -7.55 -19.98 -22.25
N GLY A 373 -6.99 -21.10 -22.74
CA GLY A 373 -5.69 -21.12 -23.41
C GLY A 373 -5.64 -20.36 -24.75
N ASN A 374 -6.78 -19.91 -25.28
CA ASN A 374 -6.83 -19.06 -26.47
C ASN A 374 -6.61 -17.57 -26.15
N VAL A 375 -6.67 -17.17 -24.87
CA VAL A 375 -6.49 -15.78 -24.43
C VAL A 375 -5.00 -15.45 -24.33
N SER A 376 -4.35 -15.25 -25.46
CA SER A 376 -2.89 -15.03 -25.53
C SER A 376 -2.37 -13.82 -24.73
N GLN A 377 -3.23 -12.87 -24.38
CA GLN A 377 -2.89 -11.69 -23.56
C GLN A 377 -3.15 -11.89 -22.07
N LEU A 378 -3.54 -13.09 -21.62
CA LEU A 378 -3.83 -13.34 -20.21
C LEU A 378 -2.53 -13.39 -19.40
N HIS A 379 -2.36 -12.40 -18.52
CA HIS A 379 -1.20 -12.25 -17.64
C HIS A 379 -1.50 -12.76 -16.23
N VAL A 380 -2.74 -12.65 -15.77
CA VAL A 380 -3.15 -13.08 -14.43
C VAL A 380 -4.40 -13.92 -14.49
N LEU A 381 -4.33 -15.11 -13.91
CA LEU A 381 -5.46 -15.99 -13.69
C LEU A 381 -5.48 -16.45 -12.22
N ASP A 382 -6.52 -16.05 -11.49
CA ASP A 382 -6.74 -16.46 -10.11
C ASP A 382 -8.08 -17.18 -9.97
N LEU A 383 -8.04 -18.49 -9.78
CA LEU A 383 -9.19 -19.38 -9.60
C LEU A 383 -9.19 -20.01 -8.21
N SER A 384 -8.42 -19.46 -7.27
CA SER A 384 -8.18 -20.08 -5.98
C SER A 384 -9.42 -20.15 -5.08
N SER A 385 -9.40 -21.06 -4.09
CA SER A 385 -10.46 -21.20 -3.09
C SER A 385 -11.84 -21.38 -3.72
N ASN A 386 -11.99 -22.43 -4.51
CA ASN A 386 -13.24 -22.82 -5.18
C ASN A 386 -13.37 -24.35 -5.15
N ASP A 387 -14.35 -24.88 -5.85
CA ASP A 387 -14.63 -26.32 -5.98
C ASP A 387 -14.34 -26.86 -7.40
N PHE A 388 -13.34 -26.30 -8.11
CA PHE A 388 -12.99 -26.78 -9.45
C PHE A 388 -12.44 -28.21 -9.40
N THR A 389 -12.89 -29.03 -10.34
CA THR A 389 -12.55 -30.46 -10.48
C THR A 389 -11.92 -30.74 -11.84
N GLY A 390 -11.39 -31.95 -12.02
CA GLY A 390 -10.77 -32.38 -13.28
C GLY A 390 -9.29 -32.06 -13.34
N GLU A 391 -8.72 -32.31 -14.52
CA GLU A 391 -7.30 -32.05 -14.79
C GLU A 391 -7.06 -30.60 -15.18
N ILE A 392 -5.84 -30.11 -14.91
CA ILE A 392 -5.42 -28.78 -15.34
C ILE A 392 -5.25 -28.78 -16.87
N PRO A 393 -5.94 -27.90 -17.64
CA PRO A 393 -5.86 -27.91 -19.08
C PRO A 393 -4.45 -27.51 -19.59
N LYS A 394 -3.89 -28.35 -20.45
CA LYS A 394 -2.61 -28.12 -21.13
C LYS A 394 -2.55 -26.77 -21.83
N GLN A 395 -3.65 -26.35 -22.44
CA GLN A 395 -3.76 -25.10 -23.20
C GLN A 395 -3.55 -23.87 -22.29
N VAL A 396 -4.05 -23.89 -21.05
CA VAL A 396 -3.79 -22.81 -20.07
C VAL A 396 -2.32 -22.78 -19.68
N MET A 397 -1.69 -23.95 -19.59
CA MET A 397 -0.26 -24.10 -19.33
C MET A 397 0.65 -23.71 -20.52
N MET A 398 0.09 -23.31 -21.66
CA MET A 398 0.84 -22.83 -22.83
C MET A 398 0.78 -21.31 -23.02
N LEU A 399 0.15 -20.57 -22.12
CA LEU A 399 -0.02 -19.12 -22.21
C LEU A 399 1.28 -18.37 -21.86
N ALA A 400 2.15 -18.15 -22.83
CA ALA A 400 3.47 -17.54 -22.63
C ALA A 400 3.46 -16.13 -21.99
N SER A 401 2.35 -15.41 -22.05
CA SER A 401 2.17 -14.08 -21.42
C SER A 401 1.83 -14.15 -19.92
N MET A 402 1.54 -15.35 -19.38
CA MET A 402 1.14 -15.52 -17.99
C MET A 402 2.27 -15.10 -17.03
N LEU A 403 1.92 -14.25 -16.06
CA LEU A 403 2.78 -13.77 -14.98
C LEU A 403 2.38 -14.36 -13.63
N LYS A 404 1.08 -14.54 -13.38
CA LYS A 404 0.55 -15.14 -12.14
C LYS A 404 -0.53 -16.17 -12.48
N LEU A 405 -0.32 -17.40 -12.01
CA LEU A 405 -1.32 -18.45 -12.03
C LEU A 405 -1.55 -18.96 -10.60
N ASN A 406 -2.78 -18.84 -10.14
CA ASN A 406 -3.18 -19.27 -8.81
C ASN A 406 -4.42 -20.17 -8.90
N LEU A 407 -4.23 -21.45 -8.58
CA LEU A 407 -5.27 -22.49 -8.57
C LEU A 407 -5.39 -23.13 -7.18
N GLN A 408 -4.83 -22.50 -6.13
CA GLN A 408 -4.79 -23.10 -4.79
C GLN A 408 -6.19 -23.43 -4.25
N ASN A 409 -6.27 -24.39 -3.33
CA ASN A 409 -7.49 -24.75 -2.60
C ASN A 409 -8.67 -25.05 -3.54
N ASN A 410 -8.54 -26.11 -4.32
CA ASN A 410 -9.56 -26.63 -5.23
C ASN A 410 -9.59 -28.17 -5.15
N GLN A 411 -10.34 -28.81 -6.05
CA GLN A 411 -10.46 -30.27 -6.15
C GLN A 411 -9.81 -30.81 -7.44
N LEU A 412 -8.75 -30.14 -7.93
CA LEU A 412 -8.06 -30.53 -9.16
C LEU A 412 -7.26 -31.81 -8.96
N PHE A 413 -7.27 -32.71 -9.93
CA PHE A 413 -6.55 -33.99 -9.89
C PHE A 413 -5.79 -34.23 -11.19
N GLY A 414 -5.08 -35.36 -11.27
CA GLY A 414 -4.23 -35.67 -12.41
C GLY A 414 -2.79 -35.20 -12.20
N ASN A 415 -1.98 -35.37 -13.24
CA ASN A 415 -0.59 -34.91 -13.22
C ASN A 415 -0.51 -33.41 -13.55
N ILE A 416 0.53 -32.74 -13.06
CA ILE A 416 0.87 -31.40 -13.53
C ILE A 416 1.30 -31.51 -15.01
N PRO A 417 0.69 -30.77 -15.95
CA PRO A 417 1.05 -30.85 -17.36
C PRO A 417 2.51 -30.46 -17.63
N GLU A 418 3.20 -31.20 -18.49
CA GLU A 418 4.55 -30.85 -18.93
C GLU A 418 4.57 -29.50 -19.69
N GLU A 419 3.46 -29.09 -20.28
CA GLU A 419 3.40 -27.81 -20.99
C GLU A 419 3.70 -26.59 -20.09
N VAL A 420 3.64 -26.74 -18.75
CA VAL A 420 3.94 -25.68 -17.76
C VAL A 420 5.30 -24.99 -17.98
N GLY A 421 6.32 -25.71 -18.50
CA GLY A 421 7.62 -25.13 -18.84
C GLY A 421 7.57 -24.07 -19.96
N GLN A 422 6.46 -23.96 -20.68
CA GLN A 422 6.25 -22.90 -21.69
C GLN A 422 5.94 -21.53 -21.06
N LEU A 423 5.53 -21.49 -19.79
CA LEU A 423 5.18 -20.25 -19.07
C LEU A 423 6.45 -19.50 -18.60
N LYS A 424 7.36 -19.18 -19.51
CA LYS A 424 8.71 -18.66 -19.19
C LYS A 424 8.72 -17.34 -18.42
N ASN A 425 7.67 -16.54 -18.58
CA ASN A 425 7.50 -15.25 -17.90
C ASN A 425 6.79 -15.36 -16.54
N LEU A 426 6.38 -16.57 -16.15
CA LEU A 426 5.64 -16.77 -14.90
C LEU A 426 6.49 -16.38 -13.71
N LEU A 427 5.92 -15.56 -12.85
CA LEU A 427 6.52 -15.04 -11.62
C LEU A 427 5.99 -15.78 -10.40
N TYR A 428 4.70 -16.12 -10.42
CA TYR A 428 3.96 -16.72 -9.32
C TYR A 428 3.17 -17.94 -9.80
N LEU A 429 3.43 -19.09 -9.19
CA LEU A 429 2.66 -20.32 -9.38
C LEU A 429 2.23 -20.90 -8.03
N ASP A 430 0.92 -21.02 -7.82
CA ASP A 430 0.36 -21.70 -6.66
C ASP A 430 -0.68 -22.73 -7.09
N LEU A 431 -0.37 -24.00 -6.83
CA LEU A 431 -1.23 -25.15 -7.09
C LEU A 431 -1.56 -25.90 -5.78
N SER A 432 -1.29 -25.29 -4.62
CA SER A 432 -1.40 -25.95 -3.32
C SER A 432 -2.84 -26.31 -2.94
N GLY A 433 -3.03 -27.26 -2.04
CA GLY A 433 -4.37 -27.62 -1.54
C GLY A 433 -5.28 -28.21 -2.62
N ASN A 434 -4.76 -29.16 -3.41
CA ASN A 434 -5.49 -29.87 -4.46
C ASN A 434 -5.25 -31.39 -4.32
N PHE A 435 -5.68 -32.18 -5.30
CA PHE A 435 -5.46 -33.64 -5.38
C PHE A 435 -4.48 -34.03 -6.49
N LEU A 436 -3.57 -33.14 -6.87
CA LEU A 436 -2.59 -33.38 -7.94
C LEU A 436 -1.66 -34.52 -7.56
N HIS A 437 -1.37 -35.42 -8.50
CA HIS A 437 -0.56 -36.62 -8.26
C HIS A 437 0.51 -36.81 -9.34
N GLY A 438 1.22 -37.94 -9.31
CA GLY A 438 2.32 -38.20 -10.24
C GLY A 438 3.60 -37.49 -9.81
N SER A 439 4.51 -37.25 -10.76
CA SER A 439 5.77 -36.54 -10.52
C SER A 439 5.64 -35.04 -10.79
N ILE A 440 6.56 -34.26 -10.22
CA ILE A 440 6.82 -32.89 -10.67
C ILE A 440 7.53 -32.97 -12.03
N PRO A 441 7.05 -32.29 -13.08
CA PRO A 441 7.70 -32.29 -14.40
C PRO A 441 9.12 -31.70 -14.39
N GLU A 442 10.04 -32.30 -15.16
CA GLU A 442 11.44 -31.85 -15.24
C GLU A 442 11.57 -30.42 -15.83
N ASN A 443 10.65 -30.04 -16.71
CA ASN A 443 10.63 -28.72 -17.35
C ASN A 443 10.19 -27.57 -16.42
N PHE A 444 9.94 -27.83 -15.14
CA PHE A 444 9.98 -26.77 -14.14
C PHE A 444 11.32 -26.02 -14.15
N GLY A 445 12.42 -26.67 -14.54
CA GLY A 445 13.70 -25.98 -14.73
C GLY A 445 13.68 -24.88 -15.81
N ASP A 446 12.68 -24.84 -16.70
CA ASP A 446 12.61 -23.89 -17.82
C ASP A 446 12.09 -22.50 -17.42
N PHE A 447 11.56 -22.33 -16.21
CA PHE A 447 11.08 -21.02 -15.75
C PHE A 447 12.23 -20.04 -15.55
N GLN A 448 12.14 -18.87 -16.19
CA GLN A 448 13.21 -17.88 -16.16
C GLN A 448 13.01 -16.80 -15.10
N GLN A 449 11.78 -16.60 -14.65
CA GLN A 449 11.41 -15.49 -13.78
C GLN A 449 10.66 -15.91 -12.50
N LEU A 450 10.42 -17.21 -12.32
CA LEU A 450 9.61 -17.71 -11.22
C LEU A 450 10.27 -17.43 -9.87
N PHE A 451 9.55 -16.74 -9.00
CA PHE A 451 10.01 -16.40 -7.66
C PHE A 451 9.19 -17.07 -6.56
N TYR A 452 7.94 -17.44 -6.84
CA TYR A 452 7.06 -18.12 -5.89
C TYR A 452 6.54 -19.40 -6.51
N LEU A 453 6.81 -20.52 -5.84
CA LEU A 453 6.29 -21.83 -6.20
C LEU A 453 5.72 -22.53 -4.97
N ASN A 454 4.42 -22.79 -4.99
CA ASN A 454 3.76 -23.59 -3.97
C ASN A 454 2.99 -24.76 -4.59
N LEU A 455 3.39 -25.98 -4.23
CA LEU A 455 2.75 -27.24 -4.62
C LEU A 455 2.31 -28.06 -3.39
N SER A 456 2.26 -27.44 -2.21
CA SER A 456 2.00 -28.14 -0.96
C SER A 456 0.57 -28.68 -0.86
N ASN A 457 0.35 -29.60 0.07
CA ASN A 457 -0.98 -30.18 0.32
C ASN A 457 -1.60 -30.76 -0.95
N ASN A 458 -0.88 -31.69 -1.57
CA ASN A 458 -1.28 -32.43 -2.76
C ASN A 458 -0.95 -33.91 -2.61
N ASN A 459 -1.17 -34.70 -3.66
CA ASN A 459 -0.84 -36.12 -3.74
C ASN A 459 0.42 -36.40 -4.59
N LEU A 460 1.32 -35.41 -4.73
CA LEU A 460 2.52 -35.56 -5.57
C LEU A 460 3.45 -36.63 -5.00
N SER A 461 4.12 -37.36 -5.88
CA SER A 461 4.91 -38.54 -5.56
C SER A 461 6.19 -38.57 -6.39
N GLN A 462 6.93 -39.67 -6.33
CA GLN A 462 8.22 -39.83 -7.01
C GLN A 462 9.27 -38.82 -6.51
N GLN A 463 10.37 -38.65 -7.23
CA GLN A 463 11.50 -37.84 -6.81
C GLN A 463 11.35 -36.38 -7.26
N ILE A 464 11.99 -35.47 -6.54
CA ILE A 464 12.12 -34.07 -6.95
C ILE A 464 13.06 -34.02 -8.16
N PRO A 465 12.68 -33.41 -9.30
CA PRO A 465 13.56 -33.29 -10.45
C PRO A 465 14.79 -32.43 -10.15
N PRO A 466 16.01 -32.85 -10.54
CA PRO A 466 17.22 -32.05 -10.36
C PRO A 466 17.18 -30.73 -11.14
N GLN A 467 16.45 -30.68 -12.25
CA GLN A 467 16.25 -29.47 -13.08
C GLN A 467 15.60 -28.32 -12.32
N MET A 468 14.87 -28.58 -11.22
CA MET A 468 14.36 -27.51 -10.36
C MET A 468 15.48 -26.66 -9.74
N GLY A 469 16.72 -27.14 -9.70
CA GLY A 469 17.90 -26.36 -9.29
C GLY A 469 18.24 -25.19 -10.24
N GLU A 470 17.70 -25.18 -11.46
CA GLU A 470 17.86 -24.08 -12.43
C GLU A 470 17.01 -22.84 -12.09
N LEU A 471 16.07 -22.96 -11.14
CA LEU A 471 15.18 -21.90 -10.67
C LEU A 471 15.90 -20.86 -9.80
N THR A 472 17.00 -20.32 -10.28
CA THR A 472 17.93 -19.45 -9.52
C THR A 472 17.31 -18.16 -8.97
N ARG A 473 16.10 -17.78 -9.41
CA ARG A 473 15.32 -16.64 -8.91
C ARG A 473 14.24 -17.02 -7.89
N LEU A 474 14.10 -18.29 -7.55
CA LEU A 474 13.04 -18.77 -6.66
C LEU A 474 13.28 -18.34 -5.22
N SER A 475 12.31 -17.65 -4.62
CA SER A 475 12.32 -17.17 -3.23
C SER A 475 11.54 -18.06 -2.27
N ILE A 476 10.41 -18.56 -2.73
CA ILE A 476 9.58 -19.47 -1.94
C ILE A 476 9.41 -20.75 -2.73
N LEU A 477 9.82 -21.86 -2.10
CA LEU A 477 9.54 -23.21 -2.54
C LEU A 477 8.86 -23.98 -1.41
N ASP A 478 7.58 -24.30 -1.60
CA ASP A 478 6.82 -25.14 -0.68
C ASP A 478 6.31 -26.39 -1.42
N LEU A 479 6.86 -27.54 -1.05
CA LEU A 479 6.47 -28.88 -1.51
C LEU A 479 5.90 -29.72 -0.36
N SER A 480 5.59 -29.09 0.77
CA SER A 480 5.21 -29.80 1.99
C SER A 480 3.88 -30.57 1.84
N HIS A 481 3.64 -31.54 2.71
CA HIS A 481 2.38 -32.30 2.73
C HIS A 481 2.07 -32.97 1.38
N ASN A 482 2.99 -33.82 0.92
CA ASN A 482 2.86 -34.64 -0.29
C ASN A 482 3.36 -36.07 -0.02
N TYR A 483 3.44 -36.90 -1.06
CA TYR A 483 3.99 -38.27 -1.04
C TYR A 483 5.36 -38.36 -1.75
N ILE A 484 6.14 -37.27 -1.77
CA ILE A 484 7.42 -37.20 -2.50
C ILE A 484 8.45 -38.12 -1.83
N THR A 485 9.24 -38.83 -2.65
CA THR A 485 10.21 -39.86 -2.24
C THR A 485 11.60 -39.56 -2.80
N GLY A 486 12.60 -40.38 -2.47
CA GLY A 486 13.97 -40.20 -2.96
C GLY A 486 14.74 -39.15 -2.17
N GLU A 487 15.82 -38.63 -2.74
CA GLU A 487 16.73 -37.69 -2.09
C GLU A 487 16.40 -36.23 -2.49
N ILE A 488 16.88 -35.25 -1.72
CA ILE A 488 16.88 -33.86 -2.18
C ILE A 488 17.98 -33.73 -3.26
N PRO A 489 17.69 -33.18 -4.45
CA PRO A 489 18.69 -33.00 -5.49
C PRO A 489 19.84 -32.10 -5.03
N SER A 490 21.07 -32.47 -5.38
CA SER A 490 22.26 -31.66 -5.02
C SER A 490 22.29 -30.29 -5.71
N GLU A 491 21.61 -30.19 -6.85
CA GLU A 491 21.40 -29.03 -7.69
C GLU A 491 20.65 -27.90 -6.95
N PHE A 492 19.91 -28.22 -5.88
CA PHE A 492 19.27 -27.20 -5.04
C PHE A 492 20.28 -26.25 -4.38
N GLY A 493 21.56 -26.62 -4.31
CA GLY A 493 22.62 -25.67 -3.90
C GLY A 493 22.76 -24.46 -4.82
N SER A 494 22.25 -24.52 -6.07
CA SER A 494 22.22 -23.39 -7.00
C SER A 494 21.09 -22.41 -6.74
N LEU A 495 20.09 -22.79 -5.93
CA LEU A 495 18.93 -21.97 -5.56
C LEU A 495 19.30 -20.96 -4.50
N GLN A 496 20.29 -20.14 -4.83
CA GLN A 496 20.75 -19.07 -3.98
C GLN A 496 19.53 -18.26 -3.59
N SER A 497 18.63 -17.89 -4.51
CA SER A 497 17.43 -17.09 -4.23
C SER A 497 16.43 -17.57 -3.11
N LEU A 498 16.62 -18.68 -2.42
CA LEU A 498 15.61 -19.15 -1.48
C LEU A 498 15.56 -18.36 -0.16
N GLU A 499 14.36 -17.93 0.19
CA GLU A 499 14.02 -17.48 1.54
C GLU A 499 13.35 -18.54 2.39
N ILE A 500 12.49 -19.32 1.76
CA ILE A 500 11.69 -20.38 2.37
C ILE A 500 11.82 -21.62 1.51
N LEU A 501 12.24 -22.71 2.14
CA LEU A 501 12.23 -24.06 1.60
C LEU A 501 11.47 -24.96 2.56
N ASP A 502 10.23 -25.30 2.22
CA ASP A 502 9.44 -26.25 2.99
C ASP A 502 9.27 -27.56 2.20
N LEU A 503 9.87 -28.63 2.72
CA LEU A 503 9.79 -29.99 2.21
C LEU A 503 9.15 -30.94 3.24
N SER A 504 8.55 -30.38 4.30
CA SER A 504 8.06 -31.16 5.42
C SER A 504 6.89 -32.07 5.04
N HIS A 505 6.64 -33.10 5.87
CA HIS A 505 5.54 -34.04 5.64
C HIS A 505 5.57 -34.69 4.25
N ASN A 506 6.67 -35.40 3.99
CA ASN A 506 6.90 -36.19 2.77
C ASN A 506 7.57 -37.53 3.14
N TYR A 507 7.98 -38.31 2.13
CA TYR A 507 8.74 -39.57 2.30
C TYR A 507 10.17 -39.43 1.75
N LEU A 508 10.73 -38.23 1.78
CA LEU A 508 12.11 -37.98 1.35
C LEU A 508 13.08 -38.69 2.27
N SER A 509 14.16 -39.23 1.71
CA SER A 509 15.09 -40.13 2.37
C SER A 509 16.54 -39.86 1.94
N GLY A 510 17.49 -40.64 2.47
CA GLY A 510 18.90 -40.47 2.19
C GLY A 510 19.55 -39.35 3.01
N PHE A 511 20.74 -38.94 2.58
CA PHE A 511 21.53 -37.92 3.27
C PHE A 511 21.14 -36.52 2.77
N LEU A 512 21.16 -35.53 3.68
CA LEU A 512 21.04 -34.14 3.28
C LEU A 512 22.26 -33.73 2.42
N PRO A 513 22.05 -33.22 1.18
CA PRO A 513 23.15 -32.84 0.30
C PRO A 513 24.02 -31.76 0.93
N LYS A 514 25.34 -31.92 0.85
CA LYS A 514 26.30 -30.90 1.32
C LYS A 514 26.11 -29.55 0.63
N ALA A 515 25.63 -29.55 -0.62
CA ALA A 515 25.37 -28.34 -1.38
C ALA A 515 24.30 -27.42 -0.73
N LEU A 516 23.33 -27.99 0.00
CA LEU A 516 22.34 -27.19 0.74
C LEU A 516 22.98 -26.35 1.85
N ALA A 517 24.15 -26.77 2.36
CA ALA A 517 24.84 -26.05 3.42
C ALA A 517 25.39 -24.69 2.95
N GLU A 518 25.59 -24.53 1.64
CA GLU A 518 26.07 -23.29 0.99
C GLU A 518 24.95 -22.29 0.69
N LEU A 519 23.69 -22.68 0.89
CA LEU A 519 22.54 -21.79 0.74
C LEU A 519 22.52 -20.67 1.80
N PRO A 520 21.74 -19.60 1.57
CA PRO A 520 21.58 -18.48 2.50
C PRO A 520 21.46 -18.87 3.96
N GLY A 521 22.21 -18.22 4.84
CA GLY A 521 22.11 -18.46 6.28
C GLY A 521 20.80 -18.00 6.91
N SER A 522 20.05 -17.16 6.19
CA SER A 522 18.74 -16.68 6.59
C SER A 522 17.60 -17.58 6.11
N LEU A 523 17.87 -18.52 5.19
CA LEU A 523 16.89 -19.46 4.64
C LEU A 523 16.13 -20.14 5.78
N HIS A 524 14.81 -20.06 5.74
CA HIS A 524 13.96 -20.87 6.59
C HIS A 524 13.77 -22.20 5.90
N ILE A 525 14.37 -23.25 6.46
CA ILE A 525 14.28 -24.61 5.94
C ILE A 525 13.46 -25.46 6.90
N ASN A 526 12.45 -26.13 6.36
CA ASN A 526 11.64 -27.09 7.10
C ASN A 526 11.67 -28.42 6.35
N ILE A 527 12.27 -29.44 6.98
CA ILE A 527 12.39 -30.80 6.44
C ILE A 527 11.79 -31.83 7.39
N SER A 528 10.97 -31.38 8.34
CA SER A 528 10.36 -32.22 9.35
C SER A 528 9.43 -33.27 8.73
N PHE A 529 9.19 -34.34 9.47
CA PHE A 529 8.32 -35.46 9.09
C PHE A 529 8.68 -36.08 7.73
N ASN A 530 9.96 -36.47 7.60
CA ASN A 530 10.52 -37.22 6.48
C ASN A 530 11.31 -38.46 6.97
N ASN A 531 12.05 -39.10 6.08
CA ASN A 531 12.88 -40.29 6.30
C ASN A 531 14.39 -40.02 6.14
N PHE A 532 14.86 -38.77 6.35
CA PHE A 532 16.27 -38.44 6.22
C PHE A 532 17.16 -39.13 7.25
N GLU A 533 18.41 -39.40 6.85
CA GLU A 533 19.42 -40.06 7.67
C GLU A 533 20.80 -39.41 7.64
N GLY A 534 21.62 -39.73 8.65
CA GLY A 534 22.99 -39.27 8.75
C GLY A 534 23.17 -37.88 9.37
N PRO A 535 24.40 -37.34 9.30
CA PRO A 535 24.73 -36.06 9.93
C PRO A 535 24.09 -34.89 9.18
N ILE A 536 23.60 -33.91 9.93
CA ILE A 536 23.18 -32.62 9.37
C ILE A 536 24.42 -31.89 8.81
N PRO A 537 24.39 -31.44 7.54
CA PRO A 537 25.51 -30.71 6.94
C PRO A 537 25.85 -29.45 7.74
N TYR A 538 27.14 -29.22 7.95
CA TYR A 538 27.61 -27.98 8.54
C TYR A 538 27.68 -26.88 7.48
N GLY A 539 26.89 -25.83 7.63
CA GLY A 539 26.92 -24.65 6.76
C GLY A 539 25.92 -23.59 7.17
N LYS A 540 25.86 -22.52 6.39
CA LYS A 540 25.09 -21.31 6.74
C LYS A 540 23.60 -21.61 6.87
N ALA A 541 23.02 -22.33 5.92
CA ALA A 541 21.59 -22.66 5.89
C ALA A 541 21.08 -23.46 7.10
N PHE A 542 21.94 -24.27 7.73
CA PHE A 542 21.59 -25.10 8.89
C PHE A 542 22.03 -24.50 10.23
N LYS A 543 22.61 -23.28 10.24
CA LYS A 543 23.20 -22.70 11.45
C LYS A 543 22.16 -22.37 12.54
N ASN A 544 20.97 -21.95 12.13
CA ASN A 544 19.89 -21.52 13.02
C ASN A 544 18.70 -22.50 13.03
N ILE A 545 18.88 -23.71 12.49
CA ILE A 545 17.80 -24.71 12.43
C ILE A 545 17.51 -25.26 13.83
N THR A 546 16.23 -25.42 14.12
CA THR A 546 15.65 -25.88 15.37
C THR A 546 15.19 -27.34 15.26
N ILE A 547 14.86 -27.95 16.39
CA ILE A 547 14.35 -29.32 16.40
C ILE A 547 12.99 -29.46 15.71
N GLU A 548 12.16 -28.41 15.70
CA GLU A 548 10.83 -28.48 15.07
C GLU A 548 10.93 -28.63 13.55
N GLU A 549 11.89 -27.96 12.91
CA GLU A 549 12.15 -28.03 11.46
C GLU A 549 12.80 -29.37 11.04
N LEU A 550 13.20 -30.21 11.99
CA LEU A 550 13.90 -31.49 11.78
C LEU A 550 13.13 -32.70 12.30
N ARG A 551 12.14 -32.47 13.16
CA ARG A 551 11.40 -33.50 13.90
C ARG A 551 10.83 -34.55 12.96
N GLY A 552 10.72 -35.80 13.40
CA GLY A 552 10.14 -36.89 12.61
C GLY A 552 11.15 -37.67 11.75
N ASN A 553 12.34 -37.11 11.50
CA ASN A 553 13.43 -37.80 10.83
C ASN A 553 14.27 -38.65 11.81
N LYS A 554 13.93 -39.92 11.96
CA LYS A 554 14.57 -40.81 12.97
C LYS A 554 16.05 -41.12 12.70
N GLY A 555 16.49 -41.04 11.44
CA GLY A 555 17.85 -41.35 11.04
C GLY A 555 18.82 -40.17 11.15
N LEU A 556 18.32 -38.94 11.33
CA LEU A 556 19.16 -37.75 11.42
C LEU A 556 19.91 -37.72 12.75
N CYS A 557 21.14 -37.26 12.69
CA CYS A 557 22.00 -37.04 13.86
C CYS A 557 22.72 -35.69 13.75
N GLY A 558 23.07 -35.10 14.89
CA GLY A 558 23.74 -33.80 14.89
C GLY A 558 23.88 -33.20 16.27
N ASN A 559 24.57 -32.06 16.33
CA ASN A 559 24.76 -31.31 17.57
C ASN A 559 23.62 -30.30 17.79
N ILE A 560 22.38 -30.78 17.74
CA ILE A 560 21.15 -29.99 17.95
C ILE A 560 20.36 -30.63 19.07
N THR A 561 19.93 -29.81 20.04
CA THR A 561 19.19 -30.26 21.22
C THR A 561 17.92 -31.01 20.80
N GLY A 562 17.85 -32.31 21.07
CA GLY A 562 16.71 -33.17 20.68
C GLY A 562 17.02 -34.19 19.57
N LEU A 563 18.16 -34.09 18.89
CA LEU A 563 18.67 -35.11 17.95
C LEU A 563 19.71 -36.02 18.60
N GLN A 564 19.86 -37.24 18.07
CA GLN A 564 20.94 -38.12 18.50
C GLN A 564 22.29 -37.58 18.04
N VAL A 565 23.33 -37.75 18.86
CA VAL A 565 24.70 -37.42 18.49
C VAL A 565 25.22 -38.46 17.51
N CYS A 566 25.82 -38.03 16.40
CA CYS A 566 26.32 -38.96 15.39
C CYS A 566 27.42 -39.88 15.96
N GLU A 567 27.26 -41.19 15.78
CA GLU A 567 28.30 -42.15 16.12
C GLU A 567 29.45 -42.04 15.11
N SER A 568 30.65 -41.71 15.60
CA SER A 568 31.85 -41.72 14.77
C SER A 568 32.20 -43.16 14.37
N PRO A 569 32.65 -43.44 13.14
CA PRO A 569 33.11 -44.78 12.79
C PRO A 569 34.41 -45.06 13.52
N ARG A 570 34.34 -45.70 14.69
CA ARG A 570 35.53 -46.26 15.34
C ARG A 570 35.98 -47.47 14.52
N LEU A 571 37.21 -47.38 14.01
CA LEU A 571 37.98 -48.50 13.51
C LEU A 571 37.83 -49.72 14.43
N SER A 572 37.58 -50.83 13.77
CA SER A 572 37.29 -52.14 14.32
C SER A 572 38.26 -52.53 15.44
N ARG A 573 37.73 -52.80 16.63
CA ARG A 573 38.32 -53.82 17.52
C ARG A 573 37.24 -54.84 17.86
N LYS A 574 37.29 -55.96 17.14
CA LYS A 574 36.63 -57.21 17.52
C LYS A 574 36.98 -57.51 18.98
N HIS A 575 35.96 -57.60 19.84
CA HIS A 575 36.03 -58.48 21.00
C HIS A 575 34.73 -59.28 21.12
N VAL A 576 34.91 -60.59 21.01
CA VAL A 576 33.91 -61.64 21.18
C VAL A 576 33.81 -61.97 22.67
N LYS A 577 32.57 -62.09 23.17
CA LYS A 577 32.03 -62.95 24.27
C LYS A 577 30.88 -62.19 24.95
N GLY A 578 29.72 -62.74 25.28
CA GLY A 578 29.20 -64.10 25.27
C GLY A 578 27.70 -64.08 25.64
N LYS A 579 27.01 -65.20 25.37
CA LYS A 579 25.56 -65.42 25.51
C LYS A 579 25.06 -65.32 26.96
N GLY A 580 23.78 -64.96 27.13
CA GLY A 580 22.89 -65.66 28.07
C GLY A 580 21.88 -64.84 28.88
N PHE A 581 20.59 -65.11 28.63
CA PHE A 581 19.45 -65.06 29.57
C PHE A 581 18.86 -63.70 30.02
N LYS A 582 17.70 -63.32 29.45
CA LYS A 582 16.37 -63.53 30.07
C LYS A 582 15.24 -62.91 29.22
N LEU A 583 14.62 -63.77 28.41
CA LEU A 583 13.38 -63.52 27.68
C LEU A 583 12.19 -64.01 28.55
N VAL A 584 11.75 -63.23 29.53
CA VAL A 584 10.51 -63.50 30.29
C VAL A 584 9.69 -62.24 30.61
N LEU A 585 10.20 -61.02 30.37
CA LEU A 585 9.53 -59.78 30.79
C LEU A 585 8.62 -59.10 29.75
N VAL A 586 8.53 -59.63 28.51
CA VAL A 586 7.90 -58.90 27.38
C VAL A 586 6.42 -59.23 27.17
N ILE A 587 5.87 -60.29 27.77
CA ILE A 587 4.50 -60.74 27.44
C ILE A 587 3.47 -60.45 28.55
N VAL A 588 3.89 -60.30 29.82
CA VAL A 588 2.94 -60.19 30.96
C VAL A 588 2.57 -58.75 31.30
N LEU A 589 3.44 -57.77 31.03
CA LEU A 589 3.22 -56.34 31.33
C LEU A 589 2.18 -55.61 30.45
N PRO A 590 1.99 -55.94 29.15
CA PRO A 590 1.05 -55.20 28.30
C PRO A 590 -0.44 -55.46 28.61
N LEU A 591 -0.76 -56.64 29.17
CA LEU A 591 -2.16 -57.05 29.40
C LEU A 591 -2.77 -56.47 30.69
N LEU A 592 -1.96 -56.08 31.68
CA LEU A 592 -2.45 -55.35 32.86
C LEU A 592 -2.59 -53.84 32.60
N GLY A 593 -1.77 -53.28 31.70
CA GLY A 593 -1.79 -51.85 31.37
C GLY A 593 -3.02 -51.41 30.58
N SER A 594 -3.52 -52.26 29.68
CA SER A 594 -4.69 -51.95 28.84
C SER A 594 -6.00 -51.91 29.62
N LEU A 595 -6.14 -52.70 30.69
CA LEU A 595 -7.34 -52.72 31.54
C LEU A 595 -7.43 -51.48 32.47
N LEU A 596 -6.28 -50.95 32.91
CA LEU A 596 -6.21 -49.74 33.74
C LEU A 596 -6.50 -48.46 32.94
N LEU A 597 -6.08 -48.40 31.67
CA LEU A 597 -6.34 -47.26 30.79
C LEU A 597 -7.81 -47.15 30.39
N LEU A 598 -8.51 -48.27 30.21
CA LEU A 598 -9.96 -48.31 29.93
C LEU A 598 -10.81 -47.83 31.11
N CYS A 599 -10.43 -48.19 32.34
CA CYS A 599 -11.10 -47.69 33.55
C CYS A 599 -10.83 -46.20 33.81
N ALA A 600 -9.62 -45.71 33.51
CA ALA A 600 -9.26 -44.30 33.62
C ALA A 600 -10.01 -43.42 32.59
N PHE A 601 -10.25 -43.92 31.38
CA PHE A 601 -10.98 -43.21 30.33
C PHE A 601 -12.46 -43.00 30.70
N PHE A 602 -13.13 -44.02 31.25
CA PHE A 602 -14.52 -43.88 31.74
C PHE A 602 -14.62 -43.06 33.03
N GLY A 603 -13.59 -43.08 33.89
CA GLY A 603 -13.50 -42.21 35.06
C GLY A 603 -13.35 -40.72 34.71
N ALA A 604 -12.51 -40.41 33.72
CA ALA A 604 -12.30 -39.04 33.24
C ALA A 604 -13.54 -38.41 32.60
N LEU A 605 -14.34 -39.20 31.86
CA LEU A 605 -15.60 -38.74 31.27
C LEU A 605 -16.67 -38.39 32.31
N LYS A 606 -16.62 -38.99 33.50
CA LYS A 606 -17.56 -38.68 34.60
C LYS A 606 -17.13 -37.45 35.41
N VAL A 607 -15.83 -37.19 35.53
CA VAL A 607 -15.26 -36.03 36.25
C VAL A 607 -15.33 -34.74 35.41
N CYS A 608 -15.19 -34.82 34.08
CA CYS A 608 -15.33 -33.66 33.20
C CYS A 608 -16.75 -33.05 33.14
N ARG A 609 -17.79 -33.75 33.64
CA ARG A 609 -19.14 -33.15 33.77
C ARG A 609 -19.37 -32.38 35.08
N GLN A 610 -18.42 -32.39 36.03
CA GLN A 610 -18.56 -31.68 37.30
C GLN A 610 -17.23 -31.04 37.73
N ARG A 611 -16.91 -29.84 37.22
CA ARG A 611 -16.21 -28.76 37.96
C ARG A 611 -16.00 -27.53 37.09
N LYS A 612 -17.07 -26.73 36.98
CA LYS A 612 -16.96 -25.26 36.94
C LYS A 612 -16.91 -24.78 38.40
N ARG A 613 -15.79 -24.16 38.85
CA ARG A 613 -15.70 -22.96 39.72
C ARG A 613 -14.38 -22.87 40.53
N LYS A 614 -13.68 -21.73 40.30
CA LYS A 614 -13.19 -20.69 41.23
C LYS A 614 -11.87 -20.81 42.06
N THR A 615 -11.02 -19.78 41.84
CA THR A 615 -10.21 -18.90 42.74
C THR A 615 -8.80 -19.29 43.26
N THR A 616 -7.78 -18.52 42.81
CA THR A 616 -6.75 -17.64 43.48
C THR A 616 -6.12 -18.07 44.82
N GLU A 617 -4.81 -17.94 45.14
CA GLU A 617 -3.93 -16.74 45.32
C GLU A 617 -2.39 -17.02 45.32
N ASN A 618 -1.63 -15.90 45.27
CA ASN A 618 -0.20 -15.53 45.10
C ASN A 618 0.87 -16.07 46.09
N VAL A 619 2.18 -15.95 45.73
CA VAL A 619 3.29 -15.24 46.45
C VAL A 619 4.48 -14.96 45.48
N GLU A 620 5.11 -13.79 45.69
CA GLU A 620 6.28 -13.08 45.11
C GLU A 620 7.62 -13.88 45.09
N ASP A 621 8.72 -13.56 44.40
CA ASP A 621 9.41 -12.27 44.15
C ASP A 621 10.47 -12.37 43.00
N ALA A 622 10.95 -11.21 42.56
CA ALA A 622 11.75 -10.78 41.40
C ALA A 622 13.03 -11.56 41.00
N ASP A 623 13.41 -11.58 39.69
CA ASP A 623 14.26 -10.54 39.07
C ASP A 623 14.56 -10.79 37.56
N LEU A 624 14.85 -9.70 36.84
CA LEU A 624 15.58 -9.56 35.56
C LEU A 624 14.90 -9.81 34.18
N PHE A 625 14.64 -8.71 33.49
CA PHE A 625 14.36 -8.63 32.05
C PHE A 625 15.52 -9.18 31.19
N SER A 626 15.30 -10.34 30.60
CA SER A 626 15.95 -10.75 29.35
C SER A 626 15.01 -11.67 28.58
N ILE A 627 15.01 -11.59 27.26
CA ILE A 627 14.07 -12.21 26.30
C ILE A 627 14.02 -13.76 26.39
N THR A 628 14.78 -14.38 27.29
CA THR A 628 14.98 -15.83 27.39
C THR A 628 14.08 -16.56 28.39
N THR A 629 13.14 -15.89 29.08
CA THR A 629 12.10 -16.54 29.91
C THR A 629 10.72 -15.96 29.61
N TYR A 630 10.24 -16.22 28.40
CA TYR A 630 8.98 -15.67 27.91
C TYR A 630 7.78 -16.56 28.33
N ASP A 631 7.01 -16.14 29.34
CA ASP A 631 5.64 -16.64 29.56
C ASP A 631 4.64 -15.68 28.91
N GLY A 632 4.39 -15.89 27.61
CA GLY A 632 3.46 -15.09 26.83
C GLY A 632 2.03 -15.07 27.36
N LYS A 633 1.65 -16.08 28.17
CA LYS A 633 0.31 -16.17 28.75
C LYS A 633 0.17 -15.26 29.96
N ALA A 634 1.23 -15.09 30.75
CA ALA A 634 1.27 -14.12 31.84
C ALA A 634 1.24 -12.69 31.30
N MET A 635 2.10 -12.37 30.33
CA MET A 635 2.15 -11.05 29.70
C MET A 635 0.83 -10.65 29.03
N TYR A 636 0.19 -11.57 28.31
CA TYR A 636 -1.12 -11.34 27.72
C TYR A 636 -2.19 -10.94 28.76
N ARG A 637 -2.22 -11.62 29.93
CA ARG A 637 -3.17 -11.29 31.00
C ARG A 637 -2.92 -9.92 31.59
N GLU A 638 -1.66 -9.56 31.81
CA GLU A 638 -1.30 -8.24 32.31
C GLU A 638 -1.66 -7.14 31.31
N ILE A 639 -1.43 -7.35 30.01
CA ILE A 639 -1.85 -6.40 28.97
C ILE A 639 -3.35 -6.19 28.96
N ILE A 640 -4.15 -7.26 28.92
CA ILE A 640 -5.62 -7.16 28.91
C ILE A 640 -6.14 -6.43 30.14
N LYS A 641 -5.54 -6.68 31.31
CA LYS A 641 -5.88 -6.00 32.56
C LYS A 641 -5.49 -4.52 32.52
N ALA A 642 -4.29 -4.21 32.05
CA ALA A 642 -3.73 -2.86 32.06
C ALA A 642 -4.29 -1.97 30.93
N THR A 643 -4.93 -2.55 29.91
CA THR A 643 -5.65 -1.81 28.86
C THR A 643 -7.17 -1.83 29.03
N GLU A 644 -7.69 -2.41 30.12
CA GLU A 644 -9.13 -2.59 30.36
C GLU A 644 -9.86 -3.21 29.15
N GLU A 645 -9.37 -4.36 28.67
CA GLU A 645 -9.84 -5.02 27.45
C GLU A 645 -9.74 -4.16 26.18
N PHE A 646 -8.63 -3.41 26.03
CA PHE A 646 -8.38 -2.49 24.91
C PHE A 646 -9.44 -1.38 24.81
N SER A 647 -9.77 -0.78 25.94
CA SER A 647 -10.63 0.39 26.00
C SER A 647 -10.05 1.55 25.17
N GLN A 648 -10.92 2.27 24.46
CA GLN A 648 -10.54 3.39 23.59
C GLN A 648 -9.78 4.50 24.34
N ILE A 649 -9.97 4.61 25.66
CA ILE A 649 -9.28 5.60 26.49
C ILE A 649 -7.75 5.42 26.51
N PHE A 650 -7.27 4.20 26.25
CA PHE A 650 -5.84 3.89 26.16
C PHE A 650 -5.33 3.91 24.72
N CYS A 651 -6.21 4.00 23.73
CA CYS A 651 -5.84 4.02 22.31
C CYS A 651 -5.17 5.36 21.98
N ILE A 652 -3.93 5.29 21.46
CA ILE A 652 -3.12 6.45 21.10
C ILE A 652 -2.94 6.60 19.59
N GLY A 653 -3.39 5.63 18.80
CA GLY A 653 -3.37 5.67 17.34
C GLY A 653 -3.98 4.41 16.73
N GLU A 654 -4.62 4.55 15.59
CA GLU A 654 -5.22 3.45 14.83
C GLU A 654 -4.83 3.60 13.35
N GLY A 655 -4.28 2.54 12.77
CA GLY A 655 -3.80 2.51 11.38
C GLY A 655 -4.28 1.25 10.65
N GLY A 656 -3.91 1.12 9.37
CA GLY A 656 -4.39 0.04 8.50
C GLY A 656 -4.09 -1.38 9.00
N PHE A 657 -3.04 -1.54 9.81
CA PHE A 657 -2.59 -2.84 10.32
C PHE A 657 -3.02 -3.12 11.78
N GLY A 658 -3.52 -2.13 12.52
CA GLY A 658 -3.91 -2.30 13.92
C GLY A 658 -4.03 -1.01 14.72
N SER A 659 -4.44 -1.13 15.98
CA SER A 659 -4.53 -0.02 16.95
C SER A 659 -3.45 -0.13 18.03
N VAL A 660 -2.90 1.00 18.45
CA VAL A 660 -1.81 1.11 19.44
C VAL A 660 -2.35 1.70 20.74
N TYR A 661 -1.99 1.07 21.86
CA TYR A 661 -2.48 1.41 23.19
C TYR A 661 -1.32 1.78 24.11
N LYS A 662 -1.45 2.87 24.87
CA LYS A 662 -0.51 3.26 25.92
C LYS A 662 -0.89 2.59 27.23
N THR A 663 0.03 1.86 27.84
CA THR A 663 -0.23 1.19 29.13
C THR A 663 1.04 1.02 29.96
N VAL A 664 0.89 0.66 31.24
CA VAL A 664 1.99 0.41 32.18
C VAL A 664 1.98 -1.06 32.57
N LEU A 665 3.07 -1.77 32.26
CA LEU A 665 3.23 -3.18 32.62
C LEU A 665 4.13 -3.34 33.86
N PRO A 666 3.87 -4.29 34.77
CA PRO A 666 4.76 -4.58 35.90
C PRO A 666 6.19 -4.91 35.42
N PRO A 667 7.24 -4.36 36.06
CA PRO A 667 7.26 -3.63 37.33
C PRO A 667 7.20 -2.09 37.18
N SER A 668 6.28 -1.55 36.37
CA SER A 668 6.05 -0.11 36.07
C SER A 668 6.75 0.43 34.82
N ASN A 669 6.87 -0.41 33.79
CA ASN A 669 7.37 0.01 32.48
C ASN A 669 6.22 0.59 31.65
N LEU A 670 6.35 1.86 31.27
CA LEU A 670 5.47 2.49 30.29
C LEU A 670 5.77 1.90 28.90
N VAL A 671 4.75 1.36 28.24
CA VAL A 671 4.89 0.65 26.97
C VAL A 671 3.80 1.05 25.98
N ALA A 672 4.11 0.88 24.69
CA ALA A 672 3.14 0.92 23.61
C ALA A 672 2.78 -0.50 23.19
N VAL A 673 1.49 -0.85 23.20
CA VAL A 673 0.98 -2.16 22.79
C VAL A 673 0.23 -2.02 21.48
N LYS A 674 0.78 -2.55 20.39
CA LYS A 674 0.10 -2.62 19.08
C LYS A 674 -0.74 -3.89 19.02
N ARG A 675 -2.05 -3.75 18.84
CA ARG A 675 -3.00 -4.84 18.60
C ARG A 675 -3.36 -4.85 17.12
N LEU A 676 -3.02 -5.95 16.43
CA LEU A 676 -3.39 -6.12 15.03
C LEU A 676 -4.88 -6.46 14.89
N HIS A 677 -5.52 -6.00 13.81
CA HIS A 677 -6.90 -6.33 13.49
C HIS A 677 -7.03 -7.83 13.15
N LEU A 678 -7.99 -8.55 13.77
CA LEU A 678 -8.22 -9.97 13.46
C LEU A 678 -9.25 -10.12 12.35
N LEU A 679 -8.76 -10.40 11.15
CA LEU A 679 -9.54 -10.85 10.00
C LEU A 679 -8.83 -12.04 9.34
N PRO A 680 -9.54 -12.90 8.59
CA PRO A 680 -9.04 -14.21 8.14
C PRO A 680 -8.11 -14.16 6.90
N GLU A 681 -7.36 -13.07 6.69
CA GLU A 681 -6.43 -12.95 5.55
C GLU A 681 -4.98 -13.29 5.92
N LYS A 682 -4.31 -14.12 5.10
CA LYS A 682 -2.87 -14.45 5.18
C LYS A 682 -1.96 -13.20 5.24
N VAL A 683 -2.38 -12.08 4.64
CA VAL A 683 -1.58 -10.85 4.46
C VAL A 683 -1.19 -10.17 5.79
N TYR A 684 -2.06 -10.19 6.80
CA TYR A 684 -1.77 -9.56 8.10
C TYR A 684 -0.94 -10.45 9.03
N PHE A 685 -0.98 -11.77 8.84
CA PHE A 685 -0.14 -12.71 9.58
C PHE A 685 1.33 -12.56 9.21
N ASP A 686 1.63 -12.32 7.92
CA ASP A 686 2.98 -12.05 7.44
C ASP A 686 3.54 -10.73 7.99
N SER A 687 2.70 -9.68 8.08
CA SER A 687 3.10 -8.40 8.69
C SER A 687 3.50 -8.56 10.17
N PHE A 688 2.75 -9.35 10.95
CA PHE A 688 3.07 -9.65 12.35
C PHE A 688 4.42 -10.36 12.49
N LEU A 689 4.65 -11.39 11.67
CA LEU A 689 5.89 -12.18 11.71
C LEU A 689 7.09 -11.39 11.19
N ASN A 690 6.93 -10.55 10.17
CA ASN A 690 8.01 -9.71 9.65
C ASN A 690 8.48 -8.70 10.69
N GLU A 691 7.54 -8.05 11.38
CA GLU A 691 7.86 -7.07 12.42
C GLU A 691 8.60 -7.71 13.61
N ILE A 692 8.16 -8.90 14.04
CA ILE A 692 8.87 -9.69 15.07
C ILE A 692 10.26 -10.08 14.59
N ARG A 693 10.38 -10.63 13.37
CA ARG A 693 11.65 -11.09 12.80
C ARG A 693 12.64 -9.94 12.65
N ALA A 694 12.22 -8.78 12.17
CA ALA A 694 13.07 -7.61 12.00
C ALA A 694 13.58 -7.10 13.34
N LEU A 695 12.68 -6.82 14.29
CA LEU A 695 13.03 -6.20 15.56
C LEU A 695 13.73 -7.14 16.55
N THR A 696 13.58 -8.46 16.39
CA THR A 696 14.38 -9.44 17.17
C THR A 696 15.83 -9.48 16.68
N ASN A 697 16.08 -9.17 15.41
CA ASN A 697 17.41 -9.23 14.79
C ASN A 697 18.12 -7.87 14.72
N ILE A 698 17.46 -6.77 15.12
CA ILE A 698 18.01 -5.42 15.08
C ILE A 698 18.14 -4.87 16.49
N LYS A 699 19.29 -4.26 16.80
CA LYS A 699 19.48 -3.48 18.01
C LYS A 699 20.31 -2.24 17.70
N HIS A 700 19.62 -1.12 17.52
CA HIS A 700 20.22 0.16 17.18
C HIS A 700 19.52 1.29 17.94
N ARG A 701 20.26 2.34 18.34
CA ARG A 701 19.69 3.45 19.15
C ARG A 701 18.56 4.20 18.44
N ASN A 702 18.61 4.25 17.11
CA ASN A 702 17.62 4.94 16.26
C ASN A 702 16.55 4.00 15.70
N ILE A 703 16.31 2.84 16.33
CA ILE A 703 15.26 1.89 15.96
C ILE A 703 14.47 1.53 17.21
N VAL A 704 13.15 1.49 17.11
CA VAL A 704 12.26 1.20 18.24
C VAL A 704 12.57 -0.18 18.84
N LYS A 705 12.61 -0.25 20.16
CA LYS A 705 12.87 -1.49 20.90
C LYS A 705 11.59 -2.29 21.10
N LEU A 706 11.60 -3.53 20.63
CA LEU A 706 10.57 -4.54 20.94
C LEU A 706 10.90 -5.18 22.30
N TYR A 707 10.01 -5.06 23.28
CA TYR A 707 10.11 -5.74 24.57
C TYR A 707 9.57 -7.16 24.54
N GLY A 708 8.57 -7.41 23.69
CA GLY A 708 8.00 -8.72 23.48
C GLY A 708 6.82 -8.68 22.52
N PHE A 709 6.28 -9.84 22.21
CA PHE A 709 5.05 -10.01 21.42
C PHE A 709 4.15 -10.99 22.16
N CYS A 710 2.87 -11.16 21.84
CA CYS A 710 2.11 -12.35 22.22
C CYS A 710 1.02 -12.64 21.18
N SER A 711 0.78 -13.92 20.91
CA SER A 711 -0.23 -14.36 19.95
C SER A 711 -1.20 -15.33 20.60
N THR A 712 -2.49 -15.07 20.46
CA THR A 712 -3.60 -15.89 20.94
C THR A 712 -4.66 -16.00 19.85
N SER A 713 -5.60 -16.94 19.97
CA SER A 713 -6.72 -17.05 19.02
C SER A 713 -7.62 -15.81 18.93
N LYS A 714 -7.47 -14.86 19.87
CA LYS A 714 -8.25 -13.62 19.91
C LYS A 714 -7.44 -12.36 19.61
N HIS A 715 -6.12 -12.38 19.77
CA HIS A 715 -5.28 -11.18 19.68
C HIS A 715 -3.85 -11.52 19.25
N SER A 716 -3.30 -10.73 18.33
CA SER A 716 -1.87 -10.65 18.01
C SER A 716 -1.35 -9.30 18.48
N LEU A 717 -0.45 -9.30 19.47
CA LEU A 717 0.02 -8.10 20.17
C LEU A 717 1.54 -7.96 20.07
N LEU A 718 2.02 -6.73 19.91
CA LEU A 718 3.44 -6.35 19.95
C LEU A 718 3.63 -5.30 21.04
N VAL A 719 4.65 -5.45 21.87
CA VAL A 719 4.95 -4.59 23.02
C VAL A 719 6.26 -3.86 22.77
N TYR A 720 6.18 -2.55 22.59
CA TYR A 720 7.33 -1.69 22.32
C TYR A 720 7.65 -0.82 23.53
N GLU A 721 8.85 -0.24 23.51
CA GLU A 721 9.07 1.00 24.25
C GLU A 721 8.07 2.08 23.82
N TYR A 722 7.60 2.86 24.80
CA TYR A 722 6.77 4.02 24.53
C TYR A 722 7.67 5.24 24.28
N LEU A 723 7.35 6.03 23.25
CA LEU A 723 8.08 7.24 22.88
C LEU A 723 7.13 8.43 23.06
N GLU A 724 7.49 9.36 23.95
CA GLU A 724 6.56 10.34 24.53
C GLU A 724 6.04 11.36 23.53
N ARG A 725 6.85 11.72 22.52
CA ARG A 725 6.49 12.76 21.54
C ARG A 725 5.71 12.22 20.35
N GLY A 726 5.56 10.90 20.23
CA GLY A 726 4.82 10.28 19.13
C GLY A 726 5.53 10.41 17.78
N SER A 727 4.75 10.42 16.68
CA SER A 727 5.29 10.45 15.32
C SER A 727 5.68 11.85 14.87
N LEU A 728 6.67 11.93 13.99
CA LEU A 728 7.13 13.17 13.37
C LEU A 728 6.00 13.86 12.59
N ALA A 729 5.14 13.09 11.91
CA ALA A 729 3.95 13.61 11.24
C ALA A 729 3.00 14.35 12.20
N LYS A 730 2.78 13.80 13.41
CA LYS A 730 1.94 14.43 14.43
C LYS A 730 2.55 15.74 14.91
N ILE A 731 3.86 15.78 15.15
CA ILE A 731 4.56 17.00 15.55
C ILE A 731 4.46 18.07 14.46
N PHE A 732 4.63 17.71 13.18
CA PHE A 732 4.48 18.66 12.08
C PHE A 732 3.05 19.15 11.86
N SER A 733 2.04 18.39 12.28
CA SER A 733 0.64 18.80 12.22
C SER A 733 0.28 19.89 13.25
N VAL A 734 1.14 20.12 14.25
CA VAL A 734 0.94 21.12 15.30
C VAL A 734 2.04 22.17 15.22
N ASP A 735 1.71 23.37 14.77
CA ASP A 735 2.70 24.43 14.48
C ASP A 735 3.62 24.78 15.67
N GLU A 736 3.10 24.80 16.89
CA GLU A 736 3.92 25.09 18.07
C GLU A 736 4.92 23.96 18.36
N GLU A 737 4.51 22.69 18.22
CA GLU A 737 5.42 21.54 18.39
C GLU A 737 6.45 21.47 17.25
N ALA A 738 6.06 21.80 16.02
CA ALA A 738 6.94 21.84 14.87
C ALA A 738 8.04 22.91 14.98
N LYS A 739 7.77 24.03 15.67
CA LYS A 739 8.77 25.07 15.98
C LYS A 739 9.79 24.62 17.03
N GLU A 740 9.42 23.67 17.90
CA GLU A 740 10.37 23.10 18.87
C GLU A 740 11.47 22.28 18.19
N LEU A 741 11.18 21.74 17.00
CA LEU A 741 12.15 21.10 16.11
C LEU A 741 12.93 22.15 15.33
N ASP A 742 13.89 22.81 15.98
CA ASP A 742 14.85 23.70 15.32
C ASP A 742 15.70 22.97 14.24
N TRP A 743 16.47 23.74 13.47
CA TRP A 743 17.27 23.19 12.37
C TRP A 743 18.25 22.10 12.81
N GLU A 744 18.85 22.25 13.99
CA GLU A 744 19.80 21.28 14.51
C GLU A 744 19.09 19.96 14.84
N LYS A 745 17.94 20.01 15.53
CA LYS A 745 17.11 18.84 15.81
C LYS A 745 16.63 18.16 14.53
N ARG A 746 16.19 18.91 13.52
CA ARG A 746 15.78 18.35 12.21
C ARG A 746 16.92 17.63 11.52
N VAL A 747 18.10 18.23 11.48
CA VAL A 747 19.30 17.58 10.94
C VAL A 747 19.69 16.34 11.75
N ASN A 748 19.55 16.37 13.08
CA ASN A 748 19.82 15.22 13.94
C ASN A 748 18.80 14.08 13.75
N ILE A 749 17.52 14.39 13.50
CA ILE A 749 16.49 13.42 13.12
C ILE A 749 16.87 12.76 11.79
N ILE A 750 17.23 13.55 10.77
CA ILE A 750 17.68 13.05 9.45
C ILE A 750 18.91 12.15 9.61
N LYS A 751 19.89 12.56 10.43
CA LYS A 751 21.07 11.74 10.75
C LYS A 751 20.68 10.44 11.45
N GLY A 752 19.76 10.48 12.42
CA GLY A 752 19.30 9.31 13.15
C GLY A 752 18.64 8.28 12.24
N VAL A 753 17.75 8.72 11.35
CA VAL A 753 17.13 7.84 10.34
C VAL A 753 18.17 7.32 9.35
N ALA A 754 19.11 8.16 8.91
CA ALA A 754 20.20 7.72 8.03
C ALA A 754 21.11 6.67 8.69
N HIS A 755 21.42 6.82 9.98
CA HIS A 755 22.19 5.83 10.75
C HIS A 755 21.40 4.52 10.91
N ALA A 756 20.10 4.58 11.22
CA ALA A 756 19.24 3.41 11.31
C ALA A 756 19.19 2.63 9.98
N LEU A 757 18.94 3.32 8.87
CA LEU A 757 18.88 2.71 7.54
C LEU A 757 20.26 2.20 7.09
N SER A 758 21.34 2.93 7.37
CA SER A 758 22.71 2.48 7.10
C SER A 758 23.01 1.18 7.82
N TYR A 759 22.67 1.11 9.11
CA TYR A 759 22.82 -0.11 9.92
C TYR A 759 22.01 -1.27 9.32
N MET A 760 20.74 -1.04 8.99
CA MET A 760 19.88 -2.06 8.40
C MET A 760 20.35 -2.55 7.03
N HIS A 761 20.81 -1.66 6.15
CA HIS A 761 21.21 -2.01 4.79
C HIS A 761 22.61 -2.63 4.71
N HIS A 762 23.53 -2.22 5.60
CA HIS A 762 24.95 -2.55 5.46
C HIS A 762 25.56 -3.32 6.63
N ASP A 763 25.02 -3.18 7.84
CA ASP A 763 25.57 -3.82 9.04
C ASP A 763 24.75 -5.06 9.46
N CYS A 764 23.45 -5.11 9.12
CA CYS A 764 22.64 -6.31 9.26
C CYS A 764 22.96 -7.33 8.15
N THR A 765 23.00 -8.61 8.52
CA THR A 765 23.17 -9.72 7.57
C THR A 765 22.08 -10.78 7.80
N PRO A 766 21.15 -10.98 6.86
CA PRO A 766 21.00 -10.27 5.58
C PRO A 766 20.56 -8.81 5.77
N SER A 767 20.81 -7.97 4.75
CA SER A 767 20.38 -6.57 4.74
C SER A 767 18.87 -6.47 4.90
N ILE A 768 18.36 -5.46 5.61
CA ILE A 768 16.93 -5.34 5.92
C ILE A 768 16.43 -4.04 5.29
N VAL A 769 15.45 -4.12 4.39
CA VAL A 769 14.80 -2.96 3.76
C VAL A 769 13.45 -2.75 4.42
N HIS A 770 13.20 -1.54 4.91
CA HIS A 770 12.01 -1.20 5.67
C HIS A 770 10.76 -1.14 4.80
N ARG A 771 10.88 -0.57 3.59
CA ARG A 771 9.83 -0.39 2.56
C ARG A 771 8.71 0.60 2.89
N ASP A 772 8.63 1.08 4.12
CA ASP A 772 7.64 2.07 4.55
C ASP A 772 8.25 3.21 5.38
N ILE A 773 9.21 3.92 4.79
CA ILE A 773 9.82 5.10 5.42
C ILE A 773 8.95 6.33 5.15
N SER A 774 8.32 6.83 6.21
CA SER A 774 7.48 8.05 6.19
C SER A 774 7.53 8.76 7.55
N SER A 775 7.07 10.01 7.62
CA SER A 775 7.00 10.76 8.88
C SER A 775 6.04 10.16 9.92
N ASN A 776 5.10 9.29 9.51
CA ASN A 776 4.25 8.54 10.43
C ASN A 776 5.02 7.46 11.20
N ASN A 777 6.07 6.91 10.60
CA ASN A 777 6.83 5.78 11.12
C ASN A 777 8.14 6.21 11.82
N VAL A 778 8.46 7.50 11.84
CA VAL A 778 9.56 8.08 12.63
C VAL A 778 9.01 8.61 13.95
N LEU A 779 9.33 7.94 15.06
CA LEU A 779 8.90 8.32 16.40
C LEU A 779 10.02 9.07 17.14
N LEU A 780 9.67 10.00 18.02
CA LEU A 780 10.63 10.78 18.80
C LEU A 780 10.49 10.51 20.31
N ASP A 781 11.62 10.35 21.01
CA ASP A 781 11.66 10.30 22.47
C ASP A 781 11.66 11.70 23.11
N SER A 782 11.74 11.77 24.45
CA SER A 782 11.76 13.04 25.20
C SER A 782 12.85 14.02 24.74
N GLU A 783 13.98 13.50 24.24
CA GLU A 783 15.14 14.28 23.76
C GLU A 783 15.10 14.57 22.25
N TYR A 784 13.99 14.26 21.58
CA TYR A 784 13.81 14.35 20.13
C TYR A 784 14.78 13.46 19.33
N GLU A 785 15.31 12.39 19.92
CA GLU A 785 16.05 11.39 19.14
C GLU A 785 15.07 10.56 18.30
N ALA A 786 15.39 10.42 17.00
CA ALA A 786 14.56 9.68 16.07
C ALA A 786 14.73 8.17 16.23
N ARG A 787 13.59 7.47 16.32
CA ARG A 787 13.51 6.01 16.30
C ARG A 787 12.55 5.55 15.20
N LEU A 788 13.09 4.76 14.27
CA LEU A 788 12.31 4.16 13.21
C LEU A 788 11.42 3.04 13.77
N SER A 789 10.16 2.99 13.32
CA SER A 789 9.12 2.08 13.79
C SER A 789 8.30 1.50 12.63
N ASP A 790 7.41 0.55 12.94
CA ASP A 790 6.53 -0.16 12.00
C ASP A 790 7.24 -1.00 10.94
N PHE A 791 7.81 -2.12 11.39
CA PHE A 791 8.54 -3.07 10.53
C PHE A 791 7.61 -4.11 9.89
N GLY A 792 6.29 -3.87 9.85
CA GLY A 792 5.31 -4.81 9.29
C GLY A 792 5.56 -5.14 7.81
N THR A 793 6.07 -4.17 7.05
CA THR A 793 6.36 -4.32 5.62
C THR A 793 7.82 -4.68 5.32
N ALA A 794 8.68 -4.76 6.36
CA ALA A 794 10.12 -4.93 6.22
C ALA A 794 10.47 -6.26 5.54
N LYS A 795 11.50 -6.22 4.69
CA LYS A 795 11.99 -7.35 3.89
C LYS A 795 13.48 -7.55 4.08
N PHE A 796 13.89 -8.79 4.25
CA PHE A 796 15.29 -9.16 4.34
C PHE A 796 15.84 -9.39 2.93
N LEU A 797 16.71 -8.50 2.44
CA LEU A 797 17.41 -8.66 1.17
C LEU A 797 18.47 -9.73 1.29
N ARG A 798 18.14 -10.86 0.72
CA ARG A 798 19.06 -11.98 0.60
C ARG A 798 19.65 -11.89 -0.81
N LYS A 799 20.98 -12.00 -0.93
CA LYS A 799 21.68 -12.02 -2.26
C LYS A 799 21.28 -13.21 -3.12
N ASP A 800 20.70 -14.12 -2.38
CA ASP A 800 20.20 -15.41 -2.56
C ASP A 800 18.70 -15.24 -2.11
N SER A 801 18.04 -14.16 -2.57
CA SER A 801 16.59 -14.06 -2.80
C SER A 801 16.17 -13.29 -4.02
N SER A 802 14.99 -13.67 -4.56
CA SER A 802 14.28 -12.92 -5.58
C SER A 802 14.07 -11.47 -5.13
N ASN A 803 13.92 -11.21 -3.83
CA ASN A 803 13.61 -9.90 -3.26
C ASN A 803 12.32 -9.27 -3.85
N TRP A 804 11.45 -10.04 -4.51
CA TRP A 804 10.15 -9.55 -5.03
C TRP A 804 9.05 -9.70 -3.98
N THR A 805 8.16 -8.72 -3.87
CA THR A 805 7.07 -8.68 -2.88
C THR A 805 5.85 -7.94 -3.42
N THR A 806 4.66 -8.19 -2.88
CA THR A 806 3.49 -7.31 -3.11
C THR A 806 3.83 -5.86 -2.76
N LEU A 807 3.27 -4.90 -3.50
CA LEU A 807 3.50 -3.47 -3.25
C LEU A 807 3.05 -3.10 -1.83
N ALA A 808 3.95 -2.49 -1.06
CA ALA A 808 3.67 -1.98 0.28
C ALA A 808 4.50 -0.71 0.52
N GLY A 809 3.98 0.19 1.36
CA GLY A 809 4.58 1.49 1.68
C GLY A 809 3.57 2.64 1.56
N THR A 810 3.87 3.75 2.23
CA THR A 810 3.01 4.95 2.29
C THR A 810 2.99 5.68 0.94
N ILE A 811 1.79 5.90 0.39
CA ILE A 811 1.60 6.66 -0.86
C ILE A 811 2.25 8.04 -0.73
N GLY A 812 3.01 8.46 -1.74
CA GLY A 812 3.81 9.69 -1.73
C GLY A 812 5.30 9.48 -1.36
N TYR A 813 5.64 8.39 -0.67
CA TYR A 813 7.01 8.05 -0.28
C TYR A 813 7.57 6.86 -1.06
N VAL A 814 6.70 6.04 -1.67
CA VAL A 814 7.07 4.83 -2.39
C VAL A 814 7.90 5.15 -3.64
N ALA A 815 9.02 4.45 -3.81
CA ALA A 815 9.87 4.58 -4.98
C ALA A 815 9.13 4.15 -6.27
N PRO A 816 9.18 4.94 -7.36
CA PRO A 816 8.42 4.65 -8.58
C PRO A 816 8.68 3.26 -9.15
N GLU A 817 9.93 2.79 -9.14
CA GLU A 817 10.27 1.47 -9.66
C GLU A 817 9.66 0.32 -8.85
N LEU A 818 9.41 0.50 -7.56
CA LEU A 818 8.80 -0.53 -6.74
C LEU A 818 7.33 -0.76 -7.14
N ALA A 819 6.64 0.29 -7.59
CA ALA A 819 5.24 0.22 -8.04
C ALA A 819 5.06 -0.59 -9.34
N TYR A 820 6.01 -0.51 -10.27
CA TYR A 820 5.92 -1.21 -11.56
C TYR A 820 6.69 -2.54 -11.59
N THR A 821 7.80 -2.62 -10.85
CA THR A 821 8.65 -3.81 -10.85
C THR A 821 8.37 -4.73 -9.69
N MET A 822 7.81 -4.31 -8.54
CA MET A 822 7.66 -5.18 -7.35
C MET A 822 8.97 -5.78 -6.80
N ARG A 823 10.14 -5.40 -7.34
CA ARG A 823 11.46 -5.83 -6.89
C ARG A 823 11.98 -4.90 -5.80
N VAL A 824 12.20 -5.42 -4.61
CA VAL A 824 12.74 -4.67 -3.47
C VAL A 824 14.26 -4.59 -3.58
N THR A 825 14.79 -3.38 -3.44
CA THR A 825 16.22 -3.12 -3.26
C THR A 825 16.38 -2.09 -2.13
N GLU A 826 17.59 -1.93 -1.60
CA GLU A 826 17.86 -0.90 -0.60
C GLU A 826 17.60 0.52 -1.15
N LYS A 827 17.63 0.67 -2.50
CA LYS A 827 17.35 1.93 -3.19
C LYS A 827 15.90 2.41 -3.03
N CYS A 828 14.97 1.52 -2.68
CA CYS A 828 13.59 1.89 -2.37
C CYS A 828 13.54 2.76 -1.10
N ASP A 829 14.16 2.30 -0.02
CA ASP A 829 14.29 3.06 1.23
C ASP A 829 15.11 4.34 1.02
N VAL A 830 16.13 4.33 0.15
CA VAL A 830 16.90 5.54 -0.18
C VAL A 830 15.99 6.61 -0.78
N TYR A 831 15.11 6.24 -1.72
CA TYR A 831 14.15 7.20 -2.30
C TYR A 831 13.20 7.75 -1.25
N SER A 832 12.58 6.88 -0.45
CA SER A 832 11.68 7.28 0.63
C SER A 832 12.38 8.15 1.68
N PHE A 833 13.65 7.88 1.98
CA PHE A 833 14.51 8.72 2.81
C PHE A 833 14.73 10.11 2.18
N GLY A 834 14.88 10.19 0.86
CA GLY A 834 14.96 11.47 0.13
C GLY A 834 13.70 12.32 0.33
N ILE A 835 12.52 11.70 0.21
CA ILE A 835 11.23 12.36 0.46
C ILE A 835 11.12 12.81 1.92
N LEU A 836 11.36 11.91 2.87
CA LEU A 836 11.34 12.20 4.31
C LEU A 836 12.34 13.29 4.71
N THR A 837 13.51 13.33 4.08
CA THR A 837 14.51 14.37 4.33
C THR A 837 14.00 15.74 3.92
N LEU A 838 13.41 15.84 2.72
CA LEU A 838 12.81 17.09 2.26
C LEU A 838 11.61 17.48 3.12
N GLU A 839 10.76 16.51 3.48
CA GLU A 839 9.65 16.72 4.41
C GLU A 839 10.14 17.22 5.77
N THR A 840 11.22 16.66 6.32
CA THR A 840 11.73 17.05 7.63
C THR A 840 12.30 18.46 7.61
N ILE A 841 13.00 18.85 6.53
CA ILE A 841 13.53 20.22 6.39
C ILE A 841 12.40 21.20 6.13
N LYS A 842 11.40 20.82 5.32
CA LYS A 842 10.25 21.67 4.96
C LYS A 842 9.19 21.74 6.05
N GLY A 843 9.13 20.72 6.91
CA GLY A 843 8.10 20.49 7.92
C GLY A 843 6.72 20.10 7.37
N THR A 844 6.62 19.82 6.07
CA THR A 844 5.42 19.32 5.38
C THR A 844 5.84 18.49 4.17
N HIS A 845 4.98 17.58 3.70
CA HIS A 845 5.30 16.68 2.60
C HIS A 845 5.67 17.45 1.32
N PRO A 846 6.76 17.08 0.60
CA PRO A 846 7.27 17.86 -0.52
C PRO A 846 6.41 17.85 -1.79
N GLY A 847 5.46 16.90 -1.94
CA GLY A 847 4.45 16.90 -3.01
C GLY A 847 5.04 17.08 -4.42
N ASP A 848 4.52 18.04 -5.18
CA ASP A 848 4.93 18.33 -6.57
C ASP A 848 6.38 18.84 -6.70
N ILE A 849 7.01 19.30 -5.60
CA ILE A 849 8.42 19.69 -5.59
C ILE A 849 9.31 18.50 -5.96
N VAL A 850 8.86 17.28 -5.66
CA VAL A 850 9.55 16.03 -6.01
C VAL A 850 9.63 15.86 -7.53
N ALA A 851 8.53 16.09 -8.26
CA ALA A 851 8.49 16.01 -9.71
C ALA A 851 9.42 17.05 -10.38
N ASN A 852 9.49 18.26 -9.81
CA ASN A 852 10.38 19.33 -10.25
C ASN A 852 11.87 19.06 -9.92
N LEU A 853 12.16 18.38 -8.81
CA LEU A 853 13.52 17.95 -8.46
C LEU A 853 14.02 16.81 -9.36
N MET A 854 13.11 16.01 -9.90
CA MET A 854 13.37 14.85 -10.75
C MET A 854 13.50 15.18 -12.24
N SER A 855 13.10 16.37 -12.70
CA SER A 855 13.20 16.76 -14.11
C SER A 855 14.66 17.01 -14.55
N SER A 856 14.97 16.66 -15.80
CA SER A 856 16.31 16.82 -16.40
C SER A 856 16.63 18.28 -16.77
N THR A 857 15.65 19.17 -16.72
CA THR A 857 15.79 20.62 -16.84
C THR A 857 15.74 21.22 -15.44
N PRO A 858 16.84 21.80 -14.92
CA PRO A 858 16.84 22.31 -13.56
C PRO A 858 15.89 23.49 -13.44
N GLY A 859 14.71 23.27 -12.84
CA GLY A 859 13.93 24.36 -12.25
C GLY A 859 14.77 25.01 -11.15
N ASN A 860 14.83 26.34 -11.12
CA ASN A 860 15.51 27.10 -10.07
C ASN A 860 14.74 26.97 -8.75
N ILE A 861 14.91 25.85 -8.04
CA ILE A 861 14.42 25.69 -6.67
C ILE A 861 15.38 26.46 -5.75
N GLU A 862 14.92 27.58 -5.18
CA GLU A 862 15.70 28.33 -4.21
C GLU A 862 15.70 27.59 -2.86
N LEU A 863 16.80 27.70 -2.11
CA LEU A 863 16.94 27.00 -0.82
C LEU A 863 15.76 27.29 0.12
N LYS A 864 15.28 28.53 0.13
CA LYS A 864 14.15 28.98 0.95
C LYS A 864 12.86 28.17 0.71
N ASP A 865 12.63 27.68 -0.50
CA ASP A 865 11.40 26.94 -0.87
C ASP A 865 11.38 25.51 -0.28
N LEU A 866 12.56 25.04 0.14
CA LEU A 866 12.79 23.74 0.76
C LEU A 866 12.88 23.83 2.29
N LEU A 867 12.96 25.04 2.87
CA LEU A 867 13.02 25.27 4.31
C LEU A 867 11.61 25.47 4.91
N ASP A 868 11.39 24.91 6.10
CA ASP A 868 10.24 25.23 6.94
C ASP A 868 10.22 26.71 7.34
N GLN A 869 9.16 27.40 6.93
CA GLN A 869 8.96 28.82 7.17
C GLN A 869 8.62 29.16 8.63
N ARG A 870 8.28 28.15 9.46
CA ARG A 870 8.00 28.34 10.89
C ARG A 870 9.26 28.63 11.71
N LEU A 871 10.43 28.27 11.18
CA LEU A 871 11.72 28.46 11.85
C LEU A 871 12.42 29.75 11.39
N PRO A 872 13.23 30.38 12.25
CA PRO A 872 14.08 31.50 11.83
C PRO A 872 15.06 31.05 10.75
N HIS A 873 15.49 31.98 9.89
CA HIS A 873 16.47 31.66 8.85
C HIS A 873 17.74 31.02 9.47
N PRO A 874 18.28 29.95 8.88
CA PRO A 874 19.45 29.27 9.42
C PRO A 874 20.67 30.21 9.46
N THR A 875 21.55 29.99 10.44
CA THR A 875 22.87 30.64 10.45
C THR A 875 23.69 30.16 9.24
N GLU A 876 24.71 30.91 8.83
CA GLU A 876 25.53 30.58 7.65
C GLU A 876 26.13 29.15 7.71
N GLU A 877 26.46 28.68 8.91
CA GLU A 877 26.98 27.32 9.14
C GLU A 877 25.87 26.27 8.97
N THR A 878 24.71 26.49 9.59
CA THR A 878 23.54 25.61 9.48
C THR A 878 22.99 25.57 8.05
N GLU A 879 23.02 26.70 7.35
CA GLU A 879 22.58 26.81 5.96
C GLU A 879 23.44 25.94 5.03
N LYS A 880 24.77 25.95 5.22
CA LYS A 880 25.69 25.06 4.48
C LYS A 880 25.36 23.58 4.71
N ILE A 881 25.03 23.21 5.95
CA ILE A 881 24.62 21.84 6.30
C ILE A 881 23.29 21.48 5.63
N LEU A 882 22.30 22.38 5.65
CA LEU A 882 20.99 22.18 5.02
C LEU A 882 21.11 22.06 3.49
N ILE A 883 21.89 22.91 2.83
CA ILE A 883 22.18 22.81 1.39
C ILE A 883 22.81 21.45 1.06
N SER A 884 23.78 21.00 1.86
CA SER A 884 24.41 19.70 1.66
C SER A 884 23.41 18.55 1.82
N THR A 885 22.57 18.62 2.86
CA THR A 885 21.50 17.64 3.14
C THR A 885 20.46 17.59 2.01
N ILE A 886 20.06 18.74 1.47
CA ILE A 886 19.14 18.83 0.32
C ILE A 886 19.76 18.25 -0.94
N LYS A 887 21.04 18.51 -1.20
CA LYS A 887 21.76 17.90 -2.35
C LYS A 887 21.80 16.38 -2.23
N LEU A 888 21.98 15.85 -1.02
CA LEU A 888 21.89 14.42 -0.75
C LEU A 888 20.47 13.90 -1.00
N ALA A 889 19.44 14.58 -0.48
CA ALA A 889 18.04 14.21 -0.71
C ALA A 889 17.69 14.18 -2.21
N LYS A 890 18.14 15.17 -2.99
CA LYS A 890 17.97 15.19 -4.45
C LYS A 890 18.67 13.99 -5.12
N ALA A 891 19.87 13.63 -4.69
CA ALA A 891 20.56 12.45 -5.20
C ALA A 891 19.81 11.15 -4.89
N CYS A 892 19.13 11.08 -3.74
CA CYS A 892 18.26 9.97 -3.38
C CYS A 892 17.01 9.84 -4.27
N LEU A 893 16.52 10.94 -4.84
CA LEU A 893 15.32 10.97 -5.69
C LEU A 893 15.60 10.70 -7.18
N HIS A 894 16.81 10.26 -7.53
CA HIS A 894 17.16 10.00 -8.92
C HIS A 894 16.26 8.93 -9.55
N VAL A 895 15.81 9.16 -10.80
CA VAL A 895 14.88 8.28 -11.53
C VAL A 895 15.45 6.86 -11.71
N ASN A 896 16.74 6.76 -12.05
CA ASN A 896 17.46 5.48 -12.07
C ASN A 896 17.91 5.08 -10.64
N PRO A 897 17.42 3.96 -10.07
CA PRO A 897 17.76 3.51 -8.72
C PRO A 897 19.26 3.26 -8.51
N GLU A 898 19.96 2.76 -9.52
CA GLU A 898 21.41 2.48 -9.46
C GLU A 898 22.26 3.76 -9.30
N SER A 899 21.71 4.91 -9.71
CA SER A 899 22.39 6.20 -9.59
C SER A 899 22.16 6.89 -8.24
N ARG A 900 21.26 6.36 -7.40
CA ARG A 900 21.07 6.87 -6.03
C ARG A 900 22.25 6.46 -5.16
N PRO A 901 22.69 7.27 -4.18
CA PRO A 901 23.74 6.86 -3.24
C PRO A 901 23.28 5.71 -2.33
N THR A 902 24.20 5.05 -1.64
CA THR A 902 23.86 4.06 -0.59
C THR A 902 23.64 4.74 0.75
N MET A 903 22.88 4.12 1.67
CA MET A 903 22.66 4.69 3.00
C MET A 903 23.96 4.79 3.82
N HIS A 904 24.94 3.91 3.59
CA HIS A 904 26.30 4.06 4.16
C HIS A 904 27.01 5.34 3.67
N MET A 905 26.89 5.67 2.38
CA MET A 905 27.47 6.92 1.84
C MET A 905 26.74 8.14 2.41
N ILE A 906 25.41 8.10 2.46
CA ILE A 906 24.59 9.18 3.01
C ILE A 906 24.91 9.42 4.49
N SER A 907 24.93 8.36 5.30
CA SER A 907 25.21 8.46 6.74
C SER A 907 26.63 8.99 7.02
N SER A 908 27.61 8.60 6.21
CA SER A 908 28.98 9.12 6.27
C SER A 908 29.05 10.60 5.89
N LEU A 909 28.41 11.01 4.79
CA LEU A 909 28.41 12.40 4.33
C LEU A 909 27.69 13.35 5.30
N LEU A 910 26.60 12.90 5.91
CA LEU A 910 25.90 13.64 6.96
C LEU A 910 26.72 13.75 8.26
N SER A 911 27.66 12.83 8.49
CA SER A 911 28.53 12.83 9.69
C SER A 911 29.79 13.71 9.53
N VAL A 912 30.23 13.99 8.29
CA VAL A 912 31.52 14.68 8.01
C VAL A 912 31.37 16.16 7.63
N GLY A 913 30.17 16.66 7.29
CA GLY A 913 29.93 18.10 7.09
C GLY A 913 30.69 18.76 5.92
N ALA A 914 31.10 18.02 4.89
CA ALA A 914 31.96 18.52 3.80
C ALA A 914 31.25 18.65 2.43
N PRO A 915 31.66 19.60 1.55
CA PRO A 915 30.99 19.87 0.27
C PRO A 915 31.34 18.85 -0.82
N CYS A 916 30.32 18.40 -1.57
CA CYS A 916 30.48 17.59 -2.79
C CYS A 916 31.36 18.28 -3.84
N ARG A 917 32.56 17.73 -4.10
CA ARG A 917 33.27 17.92 -5.38
C ARG A 917 32.88 16.79 -6.32
N GLN A 918 32.46 17.17 -7.53
CA GLN A 918 32.36 16.28 -8.68
C GLN A 918 33.70 15.57 -8.91
N GLN A 919 33.73 14.25 -8.80
CA GLN A 919 34.63 13.40 -9.57
C GLN A 919 33.88 12.19 -10.14
N VAL A 920 33.78 12.29 -11.46
CA VAL A 920 33.31 11.40 -12.52
C VAL A 920 33.90 9.98 -12.48
N GLY A 921 33.15 8.98 -12.95
CA GLY A 921 33.65 8.16 -14.07
C GLY A 921 33.65 6.64 -13.92
N LYS A 922 33.02 6.00 -14.92
CA LYS A 922 33.38 4.71 -15.57
C LYS A 922 33.84 3.59 -14.63
N TYR A 923 32.98 2.60 -14.39
CA TYR A 923 33.09 1.24 -14.93
C TYR A 923 31.70 0.62 -15.06
#